data_AF-A0A7Y5R8H2-F1
#
_entry.id   AF-A0A7Y5R8H2-F1
#
_cell.length_a   1.000
_cell.length_b   1.000
_cell.length_c   1.000
_cell.angle_alpha   90.00
_cell.angle_beta   90.00
_cell.angle_gamma   90.00
#
_symmetry.space_group_name_H-M   'P 1'
#
loop_
_entity.id
_entity.type
_entity.pdbx_description
1 polymer ?
#
loop_
_entity_poly.entity_id
_entity_poly.type
_entity_poly.pdbx_seq_one_letter_code
_entity_poly.pdbx_strand_id
1 'polypeptide(L)'
;MADSLSINKWVSFIHQIGDFDFAGYFTEGVAPVRKGEKWGYINTEGKIVVEPQFDQVLYSPAYGYGYDVVKVRKDGKWGYVNMEGKIVIELQYDEISYFPAKDVAPVKKDGKWGYINTDGKIVIEPQFDDYGNFSEGVASVKKADKWGYVNTDGKIVIEPQFDEALDFTEGVAPIRKGGKWGYINTDGKIVIEPRFDRVGYFSEGVAQVTKDEKWGYINIEGKIVIEPQFHEAGGFSAGVAKVEKDGKWGYINMEGKIIIEPLFESFGDFSEGLAPVIKDGKLGFINMEGKIVIEPQFDSFGYLSEGMARVVKENKWGYINTEGKIVIEPQFDYAEDFLGGVARVEKDGKLGFINIDGKIVIEPQFDFLGDFSEGLAQVRKDGKYGYINMEGKIVIEPQFEDASYFSTGVAIVKKDENSDFINQAGHVFLSIYQEFEYVQYFSEGLALVKKNDKWGYINRDGKIVIEPQFSYAGDFSAGVAQVYKDGKWGYVNKDGKTVLKSQFDEVGDLSAGFAKVYKDGKWGYINTDGKIVIEPQFDQVGDFSEGLAQVTKEDKSGYINMEGKIVIEPQFDQAGNFSEGLALVQKEGKCGYINMEGKIVIEPQFDQAGEFSEGLAVVRKDGKYGSINTEGRIVIEPQFDDVVDLSKGMARVRKDDKFGLVSKSDLLFPPILDKLFWAAEGIMALYANGRRGLLFVEEETYIPCEYEEIAQGSDAENWVIVKKNGQWGWVDHSGKTKIPCRYDAVTPFDAEGKAWVFQFGERFRINRKGEMVWER
;
A
#
# COMPACT_ATOMS: atom_id res chain seq x y z
N MET A 1 -1.09 18.91 1.39
CA MET A 1 -0.38 18.40 0.21
C MET A 1 0.66 17.40 0.68
N ALA A 2 0.16 16.23 1.11
CA ALA A 2 0.87 14.96 1.01
C ALA A 2 0.70 14.50 -0.46
N ASP A 3 1.57 13.77 -1.14
CA ASP A 3 2.80 13.05 -0.79
C ASP A 3 3.78 13.22 -1.96
N SER A 4 5.02 13.60 -1.70
CA SER A 4 6.13 13.52 -2.67
C SER A 4 7.41 12.97 -2.03
N LEU A 5 7.29 12.24 -0.92
CA LEU A 5 8.40 11.91 -0.02
C LEU A 5 9.01 10.50 -0.18
N SER A 6 8.65 9.70 -1.20
CA SER A 6 9.03 8.28 -1.21
C SER A 6 10.29 7.89 -2.01
N ILE A 7 10.89 8.77 -2.83
CA ILE A 7 12.00 8.35 -3.72
C ILE A 7 13.40 8.75 -3.17
N ASN A 8 13.52 9.85 -2.43
CA ASN A 8 14.82 10.39 -1.99
C ASN A 8 15.55 9.60 -0.89
N LYS A 9 14.94 8.54 -0.31
CA LYS A 9 15.57 7.67 0.70
C LYS A 9 16.40 6.50 0.11
N TRP A 10 16.42 6.33 -1.22
CA TRP A 10 16.84 5.06 -1.83
C TRP A 10 18.35 4.85 -2.02
N VAL A 11 19.14 5.89 -2.26
CA VAL A 11 20.56 5.73 -2.67
C VAL A 11 21.55 5.78 -1.49
N SER A 12 21.22 6.49 -0.39
CA SER A 12 22.07 6.49 0.82
C SER A 12 21.98 5.19 1.62
N PHE A 13 20.93 4.40 1.37
CA PHE A 13 20.54 3.32 2.26
C PHE A 13 21.41 2.06 2.09
N ILE A 14 21.94 1.76 0.90
CA ILE A 14 22.70 0.50 0.66
C ILE A 14 24.09 0.49 1.35
N HIS A 15 24.66 1.65 1.73
CA HIS A 15 25.98 1.71 2.39
C HIS A 15 25.90 1.93 3.92
N GLN A 16 24.70 2.04 4.50
CA GLN A 16 24.47 2.22 5.95
C GLN A 16 24.09 0.92 6.70
N ILE A 17 23.87 -0.19 6.00
CA ILE A 17 23.29 -1.41 6.58
C ILE A 17 24.39 -2.39 7.04
N GLY A 18 25.01 -2.16 8.20
CA GLY A 18 25.72 -3.16 9.03
C GLY A 18 26.56 -4.29 8.39
N ASP A 19 26.87 -5.33 9.16
CA ASP A 19 27.63 -6.53 8.72
C ASP A 19 26.76 -7.54 7.94
N PHE A 20 25.94 -7.10 6.97
CA PHE A 20 25.08 -8.01 6.18
C PHE A 20 25.69 -8.32 4.82
N ASP A 21 25.68 -9.59 4.43
CA ASP A 21 26.17 -10.04 3.12
C ASP A 21 25.14 -9.79 2.00
N PHE A 22 23.89 -9.47 2.36
CA PHE A 22 22.81 -9.12 1.43
C PHE A 22 21.73 -8.29 2.14
N ALA A 23 21.18 -7.30 1.43
CA ALA A 23 19.97 -6.57 1.81
C ALA A 23 19.03 -6.44 0.61
N GLY A 24 17.75 -6.75 0.81
CA GLY A 24 16.70 -6.61 -0.19
C GLY A 24 16.04 -5.22 -0.19
N TYR A 25 15.00 -5.07 -1.00
CA TYR A 25 14.24 -3.83 -1.12
C TYR A 25 13.36 -3.57 0.12
N PHE A 26 13.18 -2.30 0.47
CA PHE A 26 12.19 -1.90 1.47
C PHE A 26 10.79 -1.97 0.92
N THR A 27 9.91 -2.53 1.73
CA THR A 27 8.49 -2.68 1.43
C THR A 27 7.72 -2.66 2.74
N GLU A 28 6.72 -1.78 2.84
CA GLU A 28 5.93 -1.54 4.07
C GLU A 28 6.80 -1.29 5.32
N GLY A 29 7.93 -0.59 5.14
CA GLY A 29 8.77 -0.16 6.27
C GLY A 29 9.90 -1.13 6.67
N VAL A 30 10.01 -2.32 6.07
CA VAL A 30 11.09 -3.28 6.35
C VAL A 30 11.75 -3.85 5.08
N ALA A 31 13.00 -4.33 5.19
CA ALA A 31 13.74 -5.00 4.13
C ALA A 31 14.38 -6.29 4.64
N PRO A 32 14.37 -7.40 3.87
CA PRO A 32 15.03 -8.63 4.28
C PRO A 32 16.55 -8.47 4.20
N VAL A 33 17.26 -8.93 5.23
CA VAL A 33 18.73 -8.94 5.27
C VAL A 33 19.26 -10.34 5.51
N ARG A 34 20.47 -10.62 5.03
CA ARG A 34 21.16 -11.89 5.25
C ARG A 34 22.54 -11.64 5.85
N LYS A 35 22.87 -12.38 6.92
CA LYS A 35 24.20 -12.43 7.52
C LYS A 35 24.62 -13.90 7.61
N GLY A 36 25.67 -14.28 6.88
CA GLY A 36 26.00 -15.68 6.62
C GLY A 36 24.89 -16.41 5.85
N GLU A 37 24.43 -17.55 6.38
CA GLU A 37 23.33 -18.34 5.81
C GLU A 37 21.96 -18.04 6.44
N LYS A 38 21.90 -17.07 7.37
CA LYS A 38 20.67 -16.75 8.10
C LYS A 38 20.07 -15.43 7.66
N TRP A 39 18.75 -15.39 7.65
CA TRP A 39 17.92 -14.29 7.21
C TRP A 39 17.22 -13.61 8.38
N GLY A 40 17.08 -12.30 8.25
CA GLY A 40 16.40 -11.40 9.16
C GLY A 40 15.77 -10.24 8.38
N TYR A 41 15.39 -9.18 9.09
CA TYR A 41 14.82 -7.96 8.52
C TYR A 41 15.36 -6.75 9.24
N ILE A 42 15.44 -5.65 8.51
CA ILE A 42 15.72 -4.31 9.03
C ILE A 42 14.55 -3.39 8.73
N ASN A 43 14.36 -2.30 9.48
CA ASN A 43 13.41 -1.25 9.16
C ASN A 43 14.02 -0.18 8.25
N THR A 44 13.21 0.80 7.81
CA THR A 44 13.64 1.93 6.96
C THR A 44 14.65 2.88 7.63
N GLU A 45 15.09 2.61 8.85
CA GLU A 45 16.19 3.28 9.54
C GLU A 45 17.48 2.42 9.57
N GLY A 46 17.43 1.20 9.04
CA GLY A 46 18.54 0.26 8.99
C GLY A 46 18.70 -0.57 10.26
N LYS A 47 17.83 -0.37 11.26
CA LYS A 47 17.82 -1.14 12.50
C LYS A 47 17.31 -2.55 12.23
N ILE A 48 17.96 -3.55 12.83
CA ILE A 48 17.49 -4.93 12.81
C ILE A 48 16.14 -4.98 13.53
N VAL A 49 15.10 -5.31 12.79
CA VAL A 49 13.76 -5.61 13.30
C VAL A 49 13.67 -7.09 13.64
N VAL A 50 14.31 -7.92 12.82
CA VAL A 50 14.35 -9.37 12.96
C VAL A 50 15.79 -9.82 12.82
N GLU A 51 16.38 -10.29 13.92
CA GLU A 51 17.74 -10.82 13.91
C GLU A 51 17.92 -11.93 12.86
N PRO A 52 19.03 -11.96 12.09
CA PRO A 52 19.33 -13.06 11.18
C PRO A 52 19.39 -14.41 11.90
N GLN A 53 18.28 -15.14 11.85
CA GLN A 53 18.12 -16.42 12.53
C GLN A 53 17.29 -17.44 11.73
N PHE A 54 16.67 -16.98 10.64
CA PHE A 54 15.81 -17.81 9.79
C PHE A 54 16.62 -18.45 8.66
N ASP A 55 16.27 -19.67 8.30
CA ASP A 55 16.86 -20.34 7.13
C ASP A 55 16.37 -19.71 5.83
N GLN A 56 15.16 -19.14 5.87
CA GLN A 56 14.54 -18.49 4.72
C GLN A 56 13.52 -17.45 5.18
N VAL A 57 13.44 -16.36 4.43
CA VAL A 57 12.38 -15.35 4.52
C VAL A 57 11.80 -15.13 3.12
N LEU A 58 10.47 -15.04 3.01
CA LEU A 58 9.80 -14.82 1.72
C LEU A 58 8.95 -13.55 1.81
N TYR A 59 9.39 -12.52 1.08
CA TYR A 59 8.62 -11.32 0.82
C TYR A 59 8.21 -11.28 -0.66
N SER A 60 6.95 -11.00 -0.97
CA SER A 60 6.47 -10.77 -2.35
C SER A 60 5.70 -9.43 -2.41
N PRO A 61 6.17 -8.44 -3.17
CA PRO A 61 5.48 -7.14 -3.32
C PRO A 61 4.21 -7.18 -4.19
N ALA A 62 3.81 -8.34 -4.71
CA ALA A 62 2.95 -8.37 -5.90
C ALA A 62 1.43 -8.31 -5.66
N TYR A 63 0.91 -8.53 -4.44
CA TYR A 63 -0.54 -8.45 -4.19
C TYR A 63 -0.81 -7.93 -2.78
N GLY A 64 -1.02 -6.62 -2.69
CA GLY A 64 -1.31 -5.92 -1.44
C GLY A 64 -2.67 -6.32 -0.88
N TYR A 65 -2.66 -6.90 0.32
CA TYR A 65 -3.80 -6.98 1.23
C TYR A 65 -3.32 -6.94 2.68
N GLY A 66 -2.74 -5.80 3.09
CA GLY A 66 -2.80 -5.23 4.45
C GLY A 66 -2.53 -6.14 5.65
N TYR A 67 -1.41 -6.85 5.69
CA TYR A 67 -0.92 -7.46 6.93
C TYR A 67 0.54 -7.11 7.18
N ASP A 68 0.79 -6.61 8.39
CA ASP A 68 2.11 -6.37 8.97
C ASP A 68 2.84 -7.69 9.34
N VAL A 69 2.69 -8.78 8.57
CA VAL A 69 3.34 -10.08 8.85
C VAL A 69 4.08 -10.66 7.65
N VAL A 70 5.24 -11.26 7.93
CA VAL A 70 6.14 -11.85 6.92
C VAL A 70 6.34 -13.35 7.16
N LYS A 71 6.46 -14.11 6.07
CA LYS A 71 6.66 -15.56 6.09
C LYS A 71 8.12 -15.90 6.40
N VAL A 72 8.34 -16.68 7.46
CA VAL A 72 9.67 -17.08 7.91
C VAL A 72 9.79 -18.59 8.05
N ARG A 73 10.99 -19.12 7.82
CA ARG A 73 11.30 -20.54 7.99
C ARG A 73 12.50 -20.73 8.93
N LYS A 74 12.37 -21.64 9.90
CA LYS A 74 13.44 -22.06 10.82
C LYS A 74 13.34 -23.55 11.07
N ASP A 75 14.47 -24.24 11.05
CA ASP A 75 14.58 -25.68 11.34
C ASP A 75 13.61 -26.52 10.50
N GLY A 76 13.41 -26.10 9.24
CA GLY A 76 12.54 -26.77 8.29
C GLY A 76 11.04 -26.42 8.39
N LYS A 77 10.60 -25.69 9.42
CA LYS A 77 9.19 -25.31 9.65
C LYS A 77 8.92 -23.84 9.36
N TRP A 78 7.71 -23.56 8.89
CA TRP A 78 7.22 -22.24 8.52
C TRP A 78 6.32 -21.64 9.59
N GLY A 79 6.37 -20.31 9.71
CA GLY A 79 5.48 -19.48 10.53
C GLY A 79 5.45 -18.04 10.01
N TYR A 80 4.85 -17.15 10.79
CA TYR A 80 4.74 -15.73 10.45
C TYR A 80 5.25 -14.87 11.61
N VAL A 81 5.99 -13.82 11.31
CA VAL A 81 6.42 -12.80 12.28
C VAL A 81 5.84 -11.45 11.88
N ASN A 82 5.54 -10.59 12.84
CA ASN A 82 5.11 -9.23 12.52
C ASN A 82 6.30 -8.34 12.10
N MET A 83 6.01 -7.10 11.71
CA MET A 83 7.02 -6.07 11.41
C MET A 83 7.82 -5.59 12.64
N GLU A 84 7.64 -6.20 13.82
CA GLU A 84 8.49 -6.00 15.01
C GLU A 84 9.36 -7.24 15.30
N GLY A 85 9.28 -8.27 14.44
CA GLY A 85 10.00 -9.54 14.60
C GLY A 85 9.42 -10.51 15.60
N LYS A 86 8.27 -10.19 16.20
CA LYS A 86 7.53 -11.09 17.07
C LYS A 86 6.88 -12.18 16.23
N ILE A 87 7.07 -13.43 16.61
CA ILE A 87 6.33 -14.56 16.03
C ILE A 87 4.84 -14.34 16.32
N VAL A 88 4.07 -14.08 15.26
CA VAL A 88 2.59 -13.97 15.32
C VAL A 88 1.98 -15.36 15.18
N ILE A 89 2.60 -16.19 14.34
CA ILE A 89 2.16 -17.56 14.08
C ILE A 89 3.37 -18.47 14.21
N GLU A 90 3.31 -19.39 15.17
CA GLU A 90 4.41 -20.29 15.52
C GLU A 90 4.94 -21.08 14.32
N LEU A 91 6.27 -21.32 14.32
CA LEU A 91 6.96 -22.04 13.27
C LEU A 91 6.75 -23.56 13.41
N GLN A 92 5.56 -24.02 13.06
CA GLN A 92 5.16 -25.43 13.21
C GLN A 92 4.66 -26.08 11.92
N TYR A 93 4.48 -25.30 10.85
CA TYR A 93 3.88 -25.75 9.60
C TYR A 93 4.94 -26.27 8.62
N ASP A 94 4.59 -27.28 7.82
CA ASP A 94 5.42 -27.79 6.74
C ASP A 94 5.48 -26.80 5.56
N GLU A 95 4.40 -26.05 5.35
CA GLU A 95 4.22 -25.07 4.30
C GLU A 95 3.11 -24.08 4.69
N ILE A 96 3.19 -22.84 4.21
CA ILE A 96 2.19 -21.80 4.48
C ILE A 96 1.97 -20.96 3.21
N SER A 97 0.75 -20.49 2.98
CA SER A 97 0.40 -19.58 1.86
C SER A 97 0.31 -18.12 2.32
N TYR A 98 0.08 -17.18 1.40
CA TYR A 98 -0.26 -15.80 1.77
C TYR A 98 -1.72 -15.73 2.26
N PHE A 99 -2.10 -14.60 2.87
CA PHE A 99 -3.51 -14.30 3.15
C PHE A 99 -4.13 -13.63 1.92
N PRO A 100 -4.92 -14.33 1.08
CA PRO A 100 -5.47 -13.78 -0.16
C PRO A 100 -6.59 -12.73 0.04
N ALA A 101 -7.05 -12.50 1.27
CA ALA A 101 -7.94 -11.42 1.72
C ALA A 101 -7.97 -11.43 3.26
N LYS A 102 -8.69 -10.49 3.88
CA LYS A 102 -8.67 -10.19 5.34
C LYS A 102 -9.07 -11.32 6.33
N ASP A 103 -9.32 -12.55 5.89
CA ASP A 103 -10.03 -13.54 6.72
C ASP A 103 -9.21 -14.80 7.09
N VAL A 104 -8.56 -15.49 6.13
CA VAL A 104 -7.83 -16.77 6.41
C VAL A 104 -6.67 -17.06 5.46
N ALA A 105 -5.67 -17.83 5.92
CA ALA A 105 -4.55 -18.33 5.14
C ALA A 105 -4.47 -19.87 5.13
N PRO A 106 -4.21 -20.50 3.97
CA PRO A 106 -3.87 -21.91 3.89
C PRO A 106 -2.56 -22.26 4.59
N VAL A 107 -2.57 -23.33 5.39
CA VAL A 107 -1.38 -23.87 6.07
C VAL A 107 -1.31 -25.38 5.94
N LYS A 108 -0.10 -25.92 5.86
CA LYS A 108 0.16 -27.35 5.76
C LYS A 108 0.81 -27.87 7.03
N LYS A 109 0.23 -28.92 7.64
CA LYS A 109 0.78 -29.61 8.80
C LYS A 109 0.63 -31.11 8.63
N ASP A 110 1.70 -31.84 8.89
CA ASP A 110 1.78 -33.29 8.74
C ASP A 110 1.36 -33.77 7.34
N GLY A 111 1.76 -32.99 6.33
CA GLY A 111 1.46 -33.26 4.92
C GLY A 111 0.03 -32.94 4.45
N LYS A 112 -0.83 -32.40 5.31
CA LYS A 112 -2.23 -32.03 4.98
C LYS A 112 -2.46 -30.53 5.06
N TRP A 113 -3.35 -30.02 4.23
CA TRP A 113 -3.75 -28.62 4.20
C TRP A 113 -4.96 -28.34 5.11
N GLY A 114 -4.90 -27.19 5.78
CA GLY A 114 -5.95 -26.58 6.58
C GLY A 114 -5.88 -25.06 6.43
N TYR A 115 -6.59 -24.33 7.29
CA TYR A 115 -6.65 -22.86 7.23
C TYR A 115 -6.54 -22.28 8.63
N ILE A 116 -5.84 -21.15 8.73
CA ILE A 116 -5.74 -20.34 9.95
C ILE A 116 -6.33 -18.96 9.71
N ASN A 117 -6.81 -18.31 10.77
CA ASN A 117 -7.14 -16.89 10.73
C ASN A 117 -5.87 -16.05 10.99
N THR A 118 -6.09 -14.73 11.03
CA THR A 118 -5.07 -13.70 11.24
C THR A 118 -4.44 -13.74 12.63
N ASP A 119 -5.16 -14.23 13.63
CA ASP A 119 -4.63 -14.51 14.98
C ASP A 119 -3.74 -15.77 15.03
N GLY A 120 -3.58 -16.48 13.91
CA GLY A 120 -2.88 -17.77 13.87
C GLY A 120 -3.68 -18.95 14.39
N LYS A 121 -4.96 -18.76 14.73
CA LYS A 121 -5.83 -19.85 15.18
C LYS A 121 -6.24 -20.69 14.00
N ILE A 122 -6.18 -21.99 14.16
CA ILE A 122 -6.70 -22.95 13.19
C ILE A 122 -8.22 -22.73 13.07
N VAL A 123 -8.65 -22.33 11.88
CA VAL A 123 -10.06 -22.21 11.48
C VAL A 123 -10.54 -23.54 10.92
N ILE A 124 -9.68 -24.19 10.15
CA ILE A 124 -9.95 -25.49 9.53
C ILE A 124 -8.76 -26.39 9.78
N GLU A 125 -8.97 -27.46 10.55
CA GLU A 125 -7.92 -28.42 10.88
C GLU A 125 -7.28 -29.02 9.62
N PRO A 126 -5.94 -29.09 9.54
CA PRO A 126 -5.22 -29.73 8.45
C PRO A 126 -5.70 -31.16 8.18
N GLN A 127 -6.40 -31.34 7.06
CA GLN A 127 -7.01 -32.63 6.69
C GLN A 127 -7.14 -32.86 5.17
N PHE A 128 -6.85 -31.83 4.36
CA PHE A 128 -7.02 -31.88 2.91
C PHE A 128 -5.71 -32.22 2.20
N ASP A 129 -5.82 -32.84 1.03
CA ASP A 129 -4.70 -33.16 0.15
C ASP A 129 -4.20 -31.93 -0.62
N ASP A 130 -5.10 -30.98 -0.89
CA ASP A 130 -4.85 -29.74 -1.64
C ASP A 130 -5.90 -28.67 -1.30
N TYR A 131 -5.66 -27.42 -1.72
CA TYR A 131 -6.45 -26.25 -1.32
C TYR A 131 -6.65 -25.24 -2.46
N GLY A 132 -7.70 -24.43 -2.34
CA GLY A 132 -7.92 -23.19 -3.10
C GLY A 132 -8.13 -21.99 -2.17
N ASN A 133 -8.38 -20.82 -2.76
CA ASN A 133 -8.57 -19.59 -1.99
C ASN A 133 -10.04 -19.44 -1.57
N PHE A 134 -10.27 -18.73 -0.48
CA PHE A 134 -11.62 -18.33 -0.13
C PHE A 134 -12.10 -17.25 -1.11
N SER A 135 -13.22 -17.53 -1.79
CA SER A 135 -13.95 -16.59 -2.61
C SER A 135 -15.45 -16.77 -2.37
N GLU A 136 -16.17 -15.66 -2.21
CA GLU A 136 -17.62 -15.65 -1.96
C GLU A 136 -18.06 -16.55 -0.78
N GLY A 137 -17.21 -16.68 0.24
CA GLY A 137 -17.50 -17.39 1.50
C GLY A 137 -17.15 -18.89 1.51
N VAL A 138 -16.58 -19.42 0.43
CA VAL A 138 -16.17 -20.83 0.34
C VAL A 138 -14.80 -20.97 -0.33
N ALA A 139 -14.10 -22.06 -0.05
CA ALA A 139 -12.83 -22.42 -0.71
C ALA A 139 -12.92 -23.83 -1.29
N SER A 140 -12.28 -24.04 -2.45
CA SER A 140 -12.12 -25.38 -3.01
C SER A 140 -11.11 -26.18 -2.19
N VAL A 141 -11.39 -27.46 -1.93
CA VAL A 141 -10.52 -28.34 -1.15
C VAL A 141 -10.48 -29.73 -1.74
N LYS A 142 -9.31 -30.37 -1.71
CA LYS A 142 -9.12 -31.72 -2.25
C LYS A 142 -9.03 -32.76 -1.13
N LYS A 143 -9.77 -33.85 -1.24
CA LYS A 143 -9.72 -34.99 -0.30
C LYS A 143 -9.94 -36.30 -1.06
N ALA A 144 -9.06 -37.28 -0.85
CA ALA A 144 -9.11 -38.58 -1.51
C ALA A 144 -9.16 -38.45 -3.05
N ASP A 145 -8.29 -37.60 -3.60
CA ASP A 145 -8.16 -37.33 -5.03
C ASP A 145 -9.35 -36.67 -5.73
N LYS A 146 -10.30 -36.13 -4.97
CA LYS A 146 -11.45 -35.38 -5.48
C LYS A 146 -11.55 -34.01 -4.86
N TRP A 147 -12.06 -33.06 -5.62
CA TRP A 147 -12.31 -31.69 -5.18
C TRP A 147 -13.75 -31.49 -4.72
N GLY A 148 -13.91 -30.71 -3.67
CA GLY A 148 -15.17 -30.22 -3.11
C GLY A 148 -14.99 -28.81 -2.57
N TYR A 149 -15.89 -28.35 -1.72
CA TYR A 149 -15.85 -27.00 -1.15
C TYR A 149 -16.14 -26.98 0.35
N VAL A 150 -15.45 -26.09 1.05
CA VAL A 150 -15.58 -25.85 2.49
C VAL A 150 -15.94 -24.39 2.74
N ASN A 151 -16.78 -24.10 3.74
CA ASN A 151 -17.05 -22.74 4.16
C ASN A 151 -16.03 -22.25 5.22
N THR A 152 -16.17 -20.99 5.64
CA THR A 152 -15.30 -20.36 6.64
C THR A 152 -15.38 -20.98 8.04
N ASP A 153 -16.43 -21.75 8.33
CA ASP A 153 -16.56 -22.49 9.60
C ASP A 153 -15.87 -23.86 9.55
N GLY A 154 -15.21 -24.20 8.44
CA GLY A 154 -14.60 -25.51 8.22
C GLY A 154 -15.59 -26.62 7.87
N LYS A 155 -16.85 -26.28 7.62
CA LYS A 155 -17.88 -27.24 7.20
C LYS A 155 -17.77 -27.48 5.70
N ILE A 156 -17.63 -28.75 5.32
CA ILE A 156 -17.75 -29.17 3.91
C ILE A 156 -19.19 -28.85 3.45
N VAL A 157 -19.32 -27.89 2.53
CA VAL A 157 -20.60 -27.49 1.93
C VAL A 157 -20.89 -28.26 0.65
N ILE A 158 -19.85 -28.70 -0.04
CA ILE A 158 -19.96 -29.55 -1.23
C ILE A 158 -18.95 -30.69 -1.08
N GLU A 159 -19.46 -31.91 -0.95
CA GLU A 159 -18.63 -33.10 -0.76
C GLU A 159 -17.63 -33.29 -1.92
N PRO A 160 -16.35 -33.63 -1.62
CA PRO A 160 -15.34 -33.96 -2.62
C PRO A 160 -15.82 -35.02 -3.62
N GLN A 161 -16.04 -34.60 -4.86
CA GLN A 161 -16.57 -35.46 -5.93
C GLN A 161 -16.12 -35.08 -7.34
N PHE A 162 -15.46 -33.92 -7.50
CA PHE A 162 -15.03 -33.40 -8.79
C PHE A 162 -13.59 -33.80 -9.10
N ASP A 163 -13.27 -33.92 -10.39
CA ASP A 163 -11.91 -34.14 -10.86
C ASP A 163 -11.05 -32.89 -10.61
N GLU A 164 -11.63 -31.71 -10.81
CA GLU A 164 -11.06 -30.39 -10.52
C GLU A 164 -12.18 -29.41 -10.11
N ALA A 165 -11.85 -28.39 -9.32
CA ALA A 165 -12.76 -27.34 -8.90
C ALA A 165 -11.98 -26.02 -8.74
N LEU A 166 -12.52 -24.91 -9.26
CA LEU A 166 -11.90 -23.58 -9.18
C LEU A 166 -12.68 -22.66 -8.21
N ASP A 167 -12.17 -21.44 -8.03
CA ASP A 167 -12.74 -20.45 -7.11
C ASP A 167 -14.05 -19.85 -7.66
N PHE A 168 -14.91 -19.39 -6.77
CA PHE A 168 -16.19 -18.76 -7.13
C PHE A 168 -16.00 -17.35 -7.67
N THR A 169 -16.70 -17.01 -8.75
CA THR A 169 -16.89 -15.66 -9.27
C THR A 169 -18.34 -15.47 -9.74
N GLU A 170 -18.95 -14.35 -9.39
CA GLU A 170 -20.34 -14.02 -9.75
C GLU A 170 -21.36 -15.11 -9.33
N GLY A 171 -21.14 -15.74 -8.17
CA GLY A 171 -22.04 -16.75 -7.61
C GLY A 171 -21.85 -18.17 -8.15
N VAL A 172 -20.90 -18.40 -9.07
CA VAL A 172 -20.64 -19.73 -9.64
C VAL A 172 -19.14 -20.05 -9.74
N ALA A 173 -18.80 -21.32 -9.76
CA ALA A 173 -17.43 -21.80 -9.90
C ALA A 173 -17.31 -22.85 -11.02
N PRO A 174 -16.22 -22.81 -11.82
CA PRO A 174 -15.88 -23.89 -12.72
C PRO A 174 -15.61 -25.20 -11.97
N ILE A 175 -16.23 -26.29 -12.43
CA ILE A 175 -15.97 -27.65 -11.94
C ILE A 175 -15.73 -28.61 -13.10
N ARG A 176 -14.87 -29.61 -12.88
CA ARG A 176 -14.58 -30.66 -13.86
C ARG A 176 -15.07 -32.01 -13.35
N LYS A 177 -15.85 -32.72 -14.17
CA LYS A 177 -16.35 -34.06 -13.84
C LYS A 177 -16.43 -34.91 -15.10
N GLY A 178 -15.82 -36.09 -15.07
CA GLY A 178 -15.75 -36.97 -16.25
C GLY A 178 -14.91 -36.36 -17.37
N GLY A 179 -13.89 -35.57 -17.03
CA GLY A 179 -12.99 -34.93 -17.98
C GLY A 179 -13.52 -33.67 -18.67
N LYS A 180 -14.80 -33.31 -18.49
CA LYS A 180 -15.42 -32.09 -19.03
C LYS A 180 -15.67 -31.06 -17.94
N TRP A 181 -15.73 -29.80 -18.34
CA TRP A 181 -15.99 -28.65 -17.47
C TRP A 181 -17.45 -28.19 -17.54
N GLY A 182 -17.96 -27.76 -16.39
CA GLY A 182 -19.27 -27.14 -16.16
C GLY A 182 -19.17 -26.14 -15.02
N TYR A 183 -20.31 -25.74 -14.45
CA TYR A 183 -20.36 -24.75 -13.37
C TYR A 183 -21.31 -25.17 -12.26
N ILE A 184 -20.94 -24.84 -11.02
CA ILE A 184 -21.70 -25.07 -9.79
C ILE A 184 -21.96 -23.74 -9.10
N ASN A 185 -23.09 -23.59 -8.41
CA ASN A 185 -23.34 -22.44 -7.55
C ASN A 185 -22.94 -22.70 -6.09
N THR A 186 -22.99 -21.68 -5.25
CA THR A 186 -22.61 -21.76 -3.82
C THR A 186 -23.52 -22.67 -3.00
N ASP A 187 -24.75 -22.95 -3.45
CA ASP A 187 -25.65 -23.94 -2.85
C ASP A 187 -25.27 -25.40 -3.18
N GLY A 188 -24.23 -25.61 -3.99
CA GLY A 188 -23.80 -26.94 -4.43
C GLY A 188 -24.62 -27.52 -5.59
N LYS A 189 -25.44 -26.71 -6.25
CA LYS A 189 -26.20 -27.11 -7.43
C LYS A 189 -25.39 -26.87 -8.69
N ILE A 190 -25.21 -27.93 -9.49
CA ILE A 190 -24.64 -27.79 -10.84
C ILE A 190 -25.62 -26.95 -11.68
N VAL A 191 -25.21 -25.75 -12.05
CA VAL A 191 -26.00 -24.81 -12.87
C VAL A 191 -25.78 -25.04 -14.35
N ILE A 192 -24.58 -25.50 -14.73
CA ILE A 192 -24.22 -25.84 -16.10
C ILE A 192 -23.55 -27.20 -16.08
N GLU A 193 -24.22 -28.19 -16.67
CA GLU A 193 -23.71 -29.57 -16.71
C GLU A 193 -22.34 -29.66 -17.40
N PRO A 194 -21.39 -30.45 -16.86
CA PRO A 194 -20.09 -30.66 -17.46
C PRO A 194 -20.15 -31.17 -18.90
N ARG A 195 -19.75 -30.33 -19.85
CA ARG A 195 -19.79 -30.64 -21.28
C ARG A 195 -18.75 -29.93 -22.14
N PHE A 196 -18.03 -28.96 -21.58
CA PHE A 196 -17.02 -28.17 -22.30
C PHE A 196 -15.61 -28.73 -22.10
N ASP A 197 -14.72 -28.50 -23.06
CA ASP A 197 -13.33 -28.97 -22.97
C ASP A 197 -12.48 -28.07 -22.06
N ARG A 198 -12.73 -26.76 -22.10
CA ARG A 198 -12.14 -25.73 -21.25
C ARG A 198 -13.17 -24.65 -20.99
N VAL A 199 -13.01 -23.96 -19.87
CA VAL A 199 -13.88 -22.86 -19.43
C VAL A 199 -13.05 -21.77 -18.76
N GLY A 200 -13.54 -20.53 -18.78
CA GLY A 200 -13.02 -19.40 -18.00
C GLY A 200 -13.87 -19.11 -16.76
N TYR A 201 -13.56 -18.02 -16.06
CA TYR A 201 -14.41 -17.50 -14.98
C TYR A 201 -15.58 -16.70 -15.56
N PHE A 202 -16.69 -16.65 -14.82
CA PHE A 202 -17.75 -15.69 -15.12
C PHE A 202 -17.28 -14.27 -14.79
N SER A 203 -17.50 -13.36 -15.74
CA SER A 203 -17.25 -11.93 -15.64
C SER A 203 -18.28 -11.18 -16.47
N GLU A 204 -18.96 -10.21 -15.88
CA GLU A 204 -20.05 -9.45 -16.48
C GLU A 204 -21.19 -10.34 -17.01
N GLY A 205 -21.48 -11.44 -16.30
CA GLY A 205 -22.59 -12.35 -16.60
C GLY A 205 -22.34 -13.38 -17.71
N VAL A 206 -21.13 -13.42 -18.27
CA VAL A 206 -20.73 -14.38 -19.32
C VAL A 206 -19.39 -15.04 -18.99
N ALA A 207 -19.15 -16.22 -19.56
CA ALA A 207 -17.87 -16.93 -19.43
C ALA A 207 -17.43 -17.56 -20.75
N GLN A 208 -16.12 -17.58 -21.00
CA GLN A 208 -15.53 -18.21 -22.17
C GLN A 208 -15.64 -19.73 -22.01
N VAL A 209 -15.99 -20.43 -23.08
CA VAL A 209 -16.00 -21.89 -23.12
C VAL A 209 -15.47 -22.39 -24.43
N THR A 210 -14.87 -23.58 -24.44
CA THR A 210 -14.45 -24.24 -25.68
C THR A 210 -15.37 -25.37 -26.09
N LYS A 211 -15.57 -25.44 -27.40
CA LYS A 211 -16.18 -26.57 -28.10
C LYS A 211 -15.44 -26.74 -29.42
N ASP A 212 -15.01 -27.97 -29.72
CA ASP A 212 -14.27 -28.30 -30.94
C ASP A 212 -13.01 -27.42 -31.13
N GLU A 213 -12.24 -27.25 -30.05
CA GLU A 213 -10.99 -26.45 -29.98
C GLU A 213 -11.15 -24.94 -30.21
N LYS A 214 -12.38 -24.44 -30.38
CA LYS A 214 -12.66 -23.00 -30.53
C LYS A 214 -13.31 -22.43 -29.28
N TRP A 215 -12.98 -21.18 -28.97
CA TRP A 215 -13.60 -20.42 -27.90
C TRP A 215 -14.87 -19.71 -28.37
N GLY A 216 -15.88 -19.75 -27.53
CA GLY A 216 -17.10 -18.96 -27.58
C GLY A 216 -17.48 -18.55 -26.17
N TYR A 217 -18.72 -18.08 -25.98
CA TYR A 217 -19.19 -17.57 -24.70
C TYR A 217 -20.57 -18.10 -24.36
N ILE A 218 -20.78 -18.35 -23.06
CA ILE A 218 -22.08 -18.71 -22.51
C ILE A 218 -22.51 -17.70 -21.45
N ASN A 219 -23.81 -17.60 -21.23
CA ASN A 219 -24.37 -16.91 -20.06
C ASN A 219 -24.52 -17.87 -18.86
N ILE A 220 -25.00 -17.35 -17.73
CA ILE A 220 -25.16 -18.09 -16.47
C ILE A 220 -26.17 -19.25 -16.56
N GLU A 221 -27.12 -19.20 -17.50
CA GLU A 221 -28.01 -20.34 -17.78
C GLU A 221 -27.37 -21.41 -18.69
N GLY A 222 -26.11 -21.22 -19.08
CA GLY A 222 -25.36 -22.11 -19.95
C GLY A 222 -25.74 -22.01 -21.43
N LYS A 223 -26.50 -21.00 -21.83
CA LYS A 223 -26.82 -20.78 -23.24
C LYS A 223 -25.62 -20.15 -23.94
N ILE A 224 -25.29 -20.66 -25.12
CA ILE A 224 -24.29 -20.06 -25.99
C ILE A 224 -24.82 -18.67 -26.40
N VAL A 225 -24.10 -17.62 -26.02
CA VAL A 225 -24.36 -16.24 -26.42
C VAL A 225 -23.50 -15.83 -27.61
N ILE A 226 -22.30 -16.40 -27.72
CA ILE A 226 -21.40 -16.22 -28.85
C ILE A 226 -20.88 -17.59 -29.26
N GLU A 227 -21.21 -18.01 -30.48
CA GLU A 227 -20.84 -19.32 -31.00
C GLU A 227 -19.31 -19.51 -30.98
N PRO A 228 -18.81 -20.67 -30.54
CA PRO A 228 -17.40 -21.01 -30.58
C PRO A 228 -16.79 -20.85 -31.97
N GLN A 229 -15.92 -19.85 -32.12
CA GLN A 229 -15.34 -19.49 -33.43
C GLN A 229 -13.93 -18.92 -33.36
N PHE A 230 -13.43 -18.59 -32.16
CA PHE A 230 -12.11 -17.95 -31.94
C PHE A 230 -11.05 -18.99 -31.56
N HIS A 231 -9.79 -18.76 -31.94
CA HIS A 231 -8.68 -19.64 -31.52
C HIS A 231 -8.28 -19.37 -30.06
N GLU A 232 -8.37 -18.10 -29.64
CA GLU A 232 -8.23 -17.67 -28.24
C GLU A 232 -9.26 -16.58 -27.89
N ALA A 233 -9.64 -16.50 -26.62
CA ALA A 233 -10.62 -15.55 -26.11
C ALA A 233 -10.32 -15.17 -24.66
N GLY A 234 -10.46 -13.88 -24.33
CA GLY A 234 -10.29 -13.34 -22.98
C GLY A 234 -11.60 -13.09 -22.24
N GLY A 235 -11.46 -12.76 -20.95
CA GLY A 235 -12.47 -12.17 -20.05
C GLY A 235 -13.25 -11.03 -20.70
N PHE A 236 -14.55 -10.92 -20.43
CA PHE A 236 -15.26 -9.65 -20.63
C PHE A 236 -14.90 -8.70 -19.49
N SER A 237 -14.58 -7.47 -19.85
CA SER A 237 -14.31 -6.36 -18.93
C SER A 237 -14.69 -5.06 -19.62
N ALA A 238 -15.44 -4.20 -18.93
CA ALA A 238 -16.03 -2.98 -19.47
C ALA A 238 -16.86 -3.21 -20.75
N GLY A 239 -17.56 -4.35 -20.86
CA GLY A 239 -18.44 -4.67 -21.99
C GLY A 239 -17.76 -5.17 -23.26
N VAL A 240 -16.43 -5.36 -23.24
CA VAL A 240 -15.66 -5.88 -24.38
C VAL A 240 -14.76 -7.05 -23.95
N ALA A 241 -14.44 -7.91 -24.91
CA ALA A 241 -13.48 -9.01 -24.71
C ALA A 241 -12.51 -9.08 -25.89
N LYS A 242 -11.24 -9.35 -25.58
CA LYS A 242 -10.21 -9.62 -26.60
C LYS A 242 -10.40 -11.02 -27.17
N VAL A 243 -10.30 -11.15 -28.48
CA VAL A 243 -10.41 -12.43 -29.19
C VAL A 243 -9.38 -12.54 -30.30
N GLU A 244 -8.90 -13.75 -30.52
CA GLU A 244 -7.95 -14.07 -31.58
C GLU A 244 -8.64 -14.85 -32.70
N LYS A 245 -8.48 -14.35 -33.91
CA LYS A 245 -8.98 -14.98 -35.14
C LYS A 245 -7.90 -14.88 -36.20
N ASP A 246 -7.56 -16.02 -36.79
CA ASP A 246 -6.56 -16.16 -37.86
C ASP A 246 -5.19 -15.55 -37.52
N GLY A 247 -4.72 -15.70 -36.28
CA GLY A 247 -3.43 -15.21 -35.80
C GLY A 247 -3.41 -13.70 -35.50
N LYS A 248 -4.58 -13.06 -35.51
CA LYS A 248 -4.73 -11.64 -35.23
C LYS A 248 -5.76 -11.39 -34.16
N TRP A 249 -5.55 -10.29 -33.49
CA TRP A 249 -6.14 -9.97 -32.21
C TRP A 249 -7.09 -8.78 -32.40
N GLY A 250 -8.32 -8.91 -31.93
CA GLY A 250 -9.39 -7.90 -32.02
C GLY A 250 -10.26 -7.89 -30.76
N TYR A 251 -11.32 -7.09 -30.78
CA TYR A 251 -12.29 -7.00 -29.68
C TYR A 251 -13.69 -7.26 -30.19
N ILE A 252 -14.48 -7.93 -29.36
CA ILE A 252 -15.91 -8.11 -29.55
C ILE A 252 -16.67 -7.51 -28.36
N ASN A 253 -17.91 -7.12 -28.60
CA ASN A 253 -18.85 -6.79 -27.53
C ASN A 253 -19.60 -8.05 -27.05
N MET A 254 -20.48 -7.89 -26.07
CA MET A 254 -21.26 -8.99 -25.50
C MET A 254 -22.21 -9.70 -26.47
N GLU A 255 -22.57 -9.07 -27.60
CA GLU A 255 -23.32 -9.74 -28.68
C GLU A 255 -22.42 -10.54 -29.63
N GLY A 256 -21.10 -10.56 -29.41
CA GLY A 256 -20.12 -11.18 -30.29
C GLY A 256 -19.85 -10.38 -31.56
N LYS A 257 -20.34 -9.13 -31.64
CA LYS A 257 -20.04 -8.25 -32.76
C LYS A 257 -18.62 -7.74 -32.60
N ILE A 258 -17.85 -7.87 -33.69
CA ILE A 258 -16.52 -7.29 -33.80
C ILE A 258 -16.64 -5.77 -33.62
N ILE A 259 -16.01 -5.26 -32.55
CA ILE A 259 -15.80 -3.84 -32.28
C ILE A 259 -14.49 -3.40 -32.92
N ILE A 260 -13.46 -4.24 -32.81
CA ILE A 260 -12.16 -4.03 -33.43
C ILE A 260 -11.84 -5.26 -34.26
N GLU A 261 -11.74 -5.07 -35.58
CA GLU A 261 -11.35 -6.13 -36.50
C GLU A 261 -10.02 -6.76 -36.03
N PRO A 262 -9.90 -8.10 -36.02
CA PRO A 262 -8.67 -8.78 -35.67
C PRO A 262 -7.56 -8.46 -36.69
N LEU A 263 -6.89 -7.34 -36.49
CA LEU A 263 -5.89 -6.78 -37.41
C LEU A 263 -4.51 -6.67 -36.77
N PHE A 264 -4.42 -6.77 -35.45
CA PHE A 264 -3.23 -6.49 -34.66
C PHE A 264 -2.52 -7.78 -34.26
N GLU A 265 -1.20 -7.68 -34.11
CA GLU A 265 -0.33 -8.78 -33.68
C GLU A 265 -0.33 -8.91 -32.14
N SER A 266 -0.54 -7.80 -31.42
CA SER A 266 -0.60 -7.74 -29.95
C SER A 266 -1.32 -6.47 -29.47
N PHE A 267 -1.79 -6.49 -28.23
CA PHE A 267 -2.37 -5.34 -27.52
C PHE A 267 -1.84 -5.21 -26.09
N GLY A 268 -1.82 -3.98 -25.56
CA GLY A 268 -1.77 -3.72 -24.12
C GLY A 268 -3.12 -3.28 -23.57
N ASP A 269 -3.19 -3.09 -22.25
CA ASP A 269 -4.40 -2.67 -21.55
C ASP A 269 -4.71 -1.19 -21.80
N PHE A 270 -5.98 -0.80 -21.59
CA PHE A 270 -6.39 0.61 -21.65
C PHE A 270 -5.89 1.37 -20.42
N SER A 271 -5.25 2.52 -20.64
CA SER A 271 -4.85 3.48 -19.61
C SER A 271 -5.20 4.89 -20.05
N GLU A 272 -5.91 5.63 -19.18
CA GLU A 272 -6.45 6.98 -19.46
C GLU A 272 -7.12 7.12 -20.84
N GLY A 273 -7.83 6.07 -21.29
CA GLY A 273 -8.64 6.08 -22.51
C GLY A 273 -7.95 5.63 -23.81
N LEU A 274 -6.65 5.27 -23.76
CA LEU A 274 -5.91 4.70 -24.88
C LEU A 274 -5.38 3.30 -24.58
N ALA A 275 -5.35 2.43 -25.58
CA ALA A 275 -4.64 1.15 -25.53
C ALA A 275 -3.58 1.07 -26.64
N PRO A 276 -2.36 0.58 -26.35
CA PRO A 276 -1.33 0.37 -27.34
C PRO A 276 -1.65 -0.87 -28.19
N VAL A 277 -1.44 -0.76 -29.50
CA VAL A 277 -1.64 -1.85 -30.46
C VAL A 277 -0.41 -2.02 -31.34
N ILE A 278 -0.08 -3.27 -31.69
CA ILE A 278 1.02 -3.57 -32.61
C ILE A 278 0.45 -4.05 -33.95
N LYS A 279 0.89 -3.44 -35.05
CA LYS A 279 0.58 -3.85 -36.41
C LYS A 279 1.84 -3.75 -37.27
N ASP A 280 2.16 -4.80 -38.00
CA ASP A 280 3.34 -4.87 -38.87
C ASP A 280 4.65 -4.54 -38.10
N GLY A 281 4.74 -4.98 -36.84
CA GLY A 281 5.87 -4.69 -35.94
C GLY A 281 5.99 -3.24 -35.45
N LYS A 282 5.01 -2.38 -35.73
CA LYS A 282 4.97 -0.98 -35.26
C LYS A 282 3.85 -0.78 -34.26
N LEU A 283 4.07 0.13 -33.33
CA LEU A 283 3.13 0.48 -32.28
C LEU A 283 2.31 1.71 -32.65
N GLY A 284 1.00 1.59 -32.45
CA GLY A 284 0.01 2.65 -32.53
C GLY A 284 -0.88 2.64 -31.30
N PHE A 285 -1.92 3.45 -31.31
CA PHE A 285 -2.86 3.55 -30.20
C PHE A 285 -4.29 3.57 -30.72
N ILE A 286 -5.18 2.93 -29.98
CA ILE A 286 -6.62 2.96 -30.20
C ILE A 286 -7.31 3.62 -29.01
N ASN A 287 -8.48 4.23 -29.24
CA ASN A 287 -9.35 4.69 -28.15
C ASN A 287 -10.27 3.54 -27.68
N MET A 288 -11.08 3.81 -26.65
CA MET A 288 -12.08 2.87 -26.10
C MET A 288 -13.15 2.44 -27.12
N GLU A 289 -13.31 3.16 -28.23
CA GLU A 289 -14.21 2.79 -29.35
C GLU A 289 -13.50 1.88 -30.37
N GLY A 290 -12.20 1.64 -30.18
CA GLY A 290 -11.36 0.84 -31.06
C GLY A 290 -10.88 1.54 -32.33
N LYS A 291 -11.11 2.84 -32.43
CA LYS A 291 -10.60 3.66 -33.52
C LYS A 291 -9.11 3.88 -33.32
N ILE A 292 -8.33 3.68 -34.38
CA ILE A 292 -6.92 4.07 -34.41
C ILE A 292 -6.83 5.58 -34.19
N VAL A 293 -6.29 5.96 -33.03
CA VAL A 293 -5.96 7.35 -32.67
C VAL A 293 -4.57 7.68 -33.19
N ILE A 294 -3.65 6.74 -33.08
CA ILE A 294 -2.29 6.84 -33.63
C ILE A 294 -2.07 5.64 -34.55
N GLU A 295 -1.86 5.92 -35.83
CA GLU A 295 -1.43 4.91 -36.80
C GLU A 295 -0.12 4.25 -36.35
N PRO A 296 -0.03 2.90 -36.36
CA PRO A 296 1.17 2.17 -36.02
C PRO A 296 2.42 2.70 -36.71
N GLN A 297 3.30 3.33 -35.93
CA GLN A 297 4.51 4.00 -36.45
C GLN A 297 5.68 4.03 -35.46
N PHE A 298 5.44 3.74 -34.18
CA PHE A 298 6.45 3.78 -33.13
C PHE A 298 7.13 2.41 -32.96
N ASP A 299 8.37 2.42 -32.51
CA ASP A 299 9.17 1.23 -32.22
C ASP A 299 8.92 0.70 -30.80
N SER A 300 8.59 1.60 -29.87
CA SER A 300 8.33 1.30 -28.45
C SER A 300 7.58 2.45 -27.78
N PHE A 301 7.04 2.21 -26.59
CA PHE A 301 6.34 3.20 -25.76
C PHE A 301 6.59 2.95 -24.26
N GLY A 302 6.38 3.98 -23.44
CA GLY A 302 6.32 3.88 -21.99
C GLY A 302 4.90 4.06 -21.46
N TYR A 303 4.77 4.06 -20.14
CA TYR A 303 3.49 4.27 -19.46
C TYR A 303 3.00 5.71 -19.66
N LEU A 304 1.68 5.88 -19.60
CA LEU A 304 1.08 7.20 -19.50
C LEU A 304 1.28 7.69 -18.06
N SER A 305 1.88 8.86 -17.90
CA SER A 305 2.09 9.54 -16.62
C SER A 305 1.85 11.04 -16.80
N GLU A 306 1.06 11.64 -15.92
CA GLU A 306 0.68 13.07 -15.99
C GLU A 306 0.12 13.48 -17.36
N GLY A 307 -0.62 12.58 -18.03
CA GLY A 307 -1.23 12.83 -19.34
C GLY A 307 -0.29 12.72 -20.54
N MET A 308 0.94 12.21 -20.35
CA MET A 308 1.95 12.04 -21.40
C MET A 308 2.51 10.60 -21.43
N ALA A 309 2.71 10.04 -22.63
CA ALA A 309 3.45 8.79 -22.81
C ALA A 309 4.70 9.06 -23.64
N ARG A 310 5.82 8.52 -23.17
CA ARG A 310 7.04 8.47 -23.98
C ARG A 310 6.89 7.48 -25.13
N VAL A 311 7.36 7.84 -26.30
CA VAL A 311 7.32 7.01 -27.52
C VAL A 311 8.68 7.01 -28.19
N VAL A 312 9.01 5.90 -28.85
CA VAL A 312 10.27 5.76 -29.60
C VAL A 312 9.97 5.70 -31.09
N LYS A 313 10.65 6.51 -31.88
CA LYS A 313 10.64 6.43 -33.35
C LYS A 313 12.07 6.59 -33.85
N GLU A 314 12.54 5.65 -34.68
CA GLU A 314 13.88 5.68 -35.27
C GLU A 314 14.99 5.80 -34.19
N ASN A 315 14.84 5.04 -33.09
CA ASN A 315 15.72 5.05 -31.91
C ASN A 315 15.82 6.40 -31.16
N LYS A 316 14.88 7.32 -31.39
CA LYS A 316 14.78 8.56 -30.62
C LYS A 316 13.50 8.58 -29.80
N TRP A 317 13.57 9.14 -28.60
CA TRP A 317 12.45 9.32 -27.68
C TRP A 317 11.77 10.66 -27.92
N GLY A 318 10.44 10.63 -27.88
CA GLY A 318 9.53 11.77 -27.88
C GLY A 318 8.34 11.49 -26.97
N TYR A 319 7.30 12.31 -27.05
CA TYR A 319 6.12 12.15 -26.21
C TYR A 319 4.83 12.45 -26.95
N ILE A 320 3.80 11.69 -26.61
CA ILE A 320 2.41 11.89 -27.03
C ILE A 320 1.55 12.26 -25.82
N ASN A 321 0.46 12.99 -26.04
CA ASN A 321 -0.57 13.19 -25.03
C ASN A 321 -1.66 12.10 -25.11
N THR A 322 -2.63 12.17 -24.19
CA THR A 322 -3.84 11.32 -24.13
C THR A 322 -4.75 11.44 -25.35
N GLU A 323 -4.64 12.52 -26.14
CA GLU A 323 -5.35 12.67 -27.42
C GLU A 323 -4.63 11.96 -28.58
N GLY A 324 -3.48 11.35 -28.31
CA GLY A 324 -2.61 10.71 -29.30
C GLY A 324 -1.88 11.69 -30.21
N LYS A 325 -1.78 12.96 -29.82
CA LYS A 325 -0.98 13.96 -30.52
C LYS A 325 0.47 13.87 -30.06
N ILE A 326 1.41 13.84 -31.01
CA ILE A 326 2.83 14.04 -30.71
C ILE A 326 2.99 15.49 -30.20
N VAL A 327 3.24 15.62 -28.91
CA VAL A 327 3.52 16.93 -28.27
C VAL A 327 5.00 17.25 -28.42
N ILE A 328 5.84 16.22 -28.30
CA ILE A 328 7.29 16.34 -28.38
C ILE A 328 7.77 15.33 -29.42
N GLU A 329 8.23 15.85 -30.56
CA GLU A 329 8.75 15.00 -31.63
C GLU A 329 9.93 14.15 -31.13
N PRO A 330 9.98 12.85 -31.50
CA PRO A 330 11.11 11.98 -31.20
C PRO A 330 12.45 12.58 -31.61
N GLN A 331 13.26 12.95 -30.62
CA GLN A 331 14.54 13.63 -30.83
C GLN A 331 15.60 13.33 -29.76
N PHE A 332 15.21 12.74 -28.63
CA PHE A 332 16.09 12.47 -27.50
C PHE A 332 16.71 11.08 -27.58
N ASP A 333 17.94 10.91 -27.13
CA ASP A 333 18.58 9.59 -27.01
C ASP A 333 17.95 8.77 -25.89
N TYR A 334 17.47 9.44 -24.85
CA TYR A 334 16.76 8.84 -23.72
C TYR A 334 15.78 9.84 -23.09
N ALA A 335 14.70 9.34 -22.49
CA ALA A 335 13.64 10.14 -21.88
C ALA A 335 13.00 9.38 -20.71
N GLU A 336 12.86 10.04 -19.56
CA GLU A 336 12.13 9.54 -18.39
C GLU A 336 10.64 9.91 -18.44
N ASP A 337 9.82 9.33 -17.56
CA ASP A 337 8.42 9.73 -17.45
C ASP A 337 8.29 11.10 -16.75
N PHE A 338 7.19 11.82 -17.01
CA PHE A 338 6.93 13.08 -16.34
C PHE A 338 6.61 12.85 -14.85
N LEU A 339 7.23 13.66 -13.99
CA LEU A 339 6.99 13.72 -12.56
C LEU A 339 7.07 15.18 -12.08
N GLY A 340 5.99 15.69 -11.48
CA GLY A 340 5.92 17.07 -11.01
C GLY A 340 5.99 18.10 -12.16
N GLY A 341 5.51 17.74 -13.35
CA GLY A 341 5.46 18.61 -14.53
C GLY A 341 6.76 18.75 -15.33
N VAL A 342 7.81 18.01 -14.99
CA VAL A 342 9.09 17.96 -15.72
C VAL A 342 9.53 16.52 -16.01
N ALA A 343 10.33 16.34 -17.06
CA ALA A 343 10.94 15.06 -17.40
C ALA A 343 12.42 15.23 -17.73
N ARG A 344 13.25 14.29 -17.25
CA ARG A 344 14.68 14.23 -17.58
C ARG A 344 14.84 13.66 -18.98
N VAL A 345 15.66 14.31 -19.80
CA VAL A 345 15.92 13.90 -21.18
C VAL A 345 17.41 13.91 -21.48
N GLU A 346 17.82 13.01 -22.36
CA GLU A 346 19.19 12.93 -22.86
C GLU A 346 19.22 13.30 -24.34
N LYS A 347 20.13 14.19 -24.73
CA LYS A 347 20.39 14.55 -26.12
C LYS A 347 21.89 14.66 -26.36
N ASP A 348 22.38 13.98 -27.38
CA ASP A 348 23.79 13.89 -27.76
C ASP A 348 24.69 13.45 -26.59
N GLY A 349 24.21 12.52 -25.77
CA GLY A 349 24.94 12.00 -24.60
C GLY A 349 24.90 12.89 -23.36
N LYS A 350 24.10 13.96 -23.36
CA LYS A 350 24.01 14.95 -22.28
C LYS A 350 22.59 15.04 -21.73
N LEU A 351 22.47 15.18 -20.43
CA LEU A 351 21.20 15.26 -19.69
C LEU A 351 20.75 16.71 -19.50
N GLY A 352 19.43 16.89 -19.56
CA GLY A 352 18.71 18.13 -19.31
C GLY A 352 17.27 17.83 -18.84
N PHE A 353 16.44 18.87 -18.79
CA PHE A 353 15.02 18.76 -18.41
C PHE A 353 14.14 19.49 -19.40
N ILE A 354 12.95 18.92 -19.63
CA ILE A 354 11.85 19.56 -20.34
C ILE A 354 10.62 19.63 -19.44
N ASN A 355 9.72 20.57 -19.72
CA ASN A 355 8.40 20.59 -19.11
C ASN A 355 7.38 19.83 -19.98
N ILE A 356 6.13 19.73 -19.50
CA ILE A 356 5.05 19.02 -20.19
C ILE A 356 4.70 19.58 -21.59
N ASP A 357 4.98 20.87 -21.84
CA ASP A 357 4.85 21.49 -23.17
C ASP A 357 5.99 21.09 -24.13
N GLY A 358 7.00 20.36 -23.66
CA GLY A 358 8.23 20.09 -24.41
C GLY A 358 9.24 21.22 -24.43
N LYS A 359 9.03 22.29 -23.65
CA LYS A 359 10.00 23.38 -23.56
C LYS A 359 11.17 22.92 -22.73
N ILE A 360 12.38 23.19 -23.22
CA ILE A 360 13.61 22.97 -22.48
C ILE A 360 13.60 23.88 -21.25
N VAL A 361 13.57 23.26 -20.08
CA VAL A 361 13.77 23.92 -18.79
C VAL A 361 15.27 24.02 -18.53
N ILE A 362 16.00 22.94 -18.84
CA ILE A 362 17.44 22.83 -18.64
C ILE A 362 18.03 22.23 -19.91
N GLU A 363 18.84 23.01 -20.62
CA GLU A 363 19.50 22.57 -21.85
C GLU A 363 20.35 21.31 -21.59
N PRO A 364 20.18 20.23 -22.39
CA PRO A 364 21.00 19.04 -22.31
C PRO A 364 22.50 19.36 -22.40
N GLN A 365 23.20 19.30 -21.27
CA GLN A 365 24.62 19.66 -21.20
C GLN A 365 25.41 18.94 -20.12
N PHE A 366 24.75 18.11 -19.29
CA PHE A 366 25.35 17.47 -18.13
C PHE A 366 25.60 15.98 -18.38
N ASP A 367 26.71 15.45 -17.88
CA ASP A 367 27.03 14.01 -17.87
C ASP A 367 26.29 13.25 -16.77
N PHE A 368 25.76 13.98 -15.79
CA PHE A 368 24.93 13.46 -14.71
C PHE A 368 24.04 14.59 -14.20
N LEU A 369 22.82 14.26 -13.82
CA LEU A 369 21.82 15.19 -13.32
C LEU A 369 21.04 14.45 -12.23
N GLY A 370 21.22 14.83 -10.97
CA GLY A 370 20.55 14.24 -9.82
C GLY A 370 19.20 14.89 -9.52
N ASP A 371 18.54 14.41 -8.47
CA ASP A 371 17.25 14.96 -8.03
C ASP A 371 17.43 16.24 -7.18
N PHE A 372 16.38 17.04 -7.06
CA PHE A 372 16.40 18.26 -6.24
C PHE A 372 16.29 17.94 -4.75
N SER A 373 17.22 18.48 -3.95
CA SER A 373 17.19 18.48 -2.48
C SER A 373 17.46 19.90 -1.95
N GLU A 374 16.63 20.38 -1.02
CA GLU A 374 16.70 21.75 -0.48
C GLU A 374 16.75 22.85 -1.56
N GLY A 375 16.12 22.62 -2.72
CA GLY A 375 16.09 23.56 -3.84
C GLY A 375 17.27 23.49 -4.82
N LEU A 376 18.23 22.59 -4.60
CA LEU A 376 19.39 22.38 -5.49
C LEU A 376 19.50 20.92 -5.95
N ALA A 377 19.93 20.71 -7.19
CA ALA A 377 20.26 19.38 -7.73
C ALA A 377 21.74 19.30 -8.09
N GLN A 378 22.37 18.16 -7.85
CA GLN A 378 23.73 17.90 -8.29
C GLN A 378 23.77 17.76 -9.82
N VAL A 379 24.79 18.33 -10.43
CA VAL A 379 25.07 18.14 -11.85
C VAL A 379 26.53 17.74 -12.04
N ARG A 380 26.82 16.91 -13.03
CA ARG A 380 28.21 16.65 -13.45
C ARG A 380 28.41 17.16 -14.87
N LYS A 381 29.48 17.92 -15.08
CA LYS A 381 29.90 18.40 -16.40
C LYS A 381 31.40 18.23 -16.53
N ASP A 382 31.84 17.60 -17.60
CA ASP A 382 33.25 17.32 -17.92
C ASP A 382 33.96 16.59 -16.76
N GLY A 383 33.24 15.64 -16.14
CA GLY A 383 33.74 14.82 -15.04
C GLY A 383 33.78 15.50 -13.67
N LYS A 384 33.30 16.75 -13.55
CA LYS A 384 33.25 17.48 -12.28
C LYS A 384 31.81 17.76 -11.85
N TYR A 385 31.53 17.68 -10.56
CA TYR A 385 30.25 17.97 -9.94
C TYR A 385 30.10 19.45 -9.59
N GLY A 386 28.88 19.96 -9.72
CA GLY A 386 28.38 21.27 -9.34
C GLY A 386 26.90 21.19 -8.97
N TYR A 387 26.21 22.33 -8.88
CA TYR A 387 24.80 22.36 -8.49
C TYR A 387 23.99 23.37 -9.28
N ILE A 388 22.73 23.02 -9.57
CA ILE A 388 21.74 23.89 -10.22
C ILE A 388 20.53 24.12 -9.31
N ASN A 389 19.80 25.21 -9.52
CA ASN A 389 18.49 25.42 -8.89
C ASN A 389 17.34 24.86 -9.73
N MET A 390 16.11 24.94 -9.21
CA MET A 390 14.89 24.48 -9.90
C MET A 390 14.59 25.22 -11.22
N GLU A 391 15.23 26.36 -11.47
CA GLU A 391 15.15 27.08 -12.75
C GLU A 391 16.23 26.63 -13.75
N GLY A 392 17.07 25.65 -13.40
CA GLY A 392 18.16 25.19 -14.24
C GLY A 392 19.42 26.03 -14.21
N LYS A 393 19.46 27.08 -13.39
CA LYS A 393 20.64 27.95 -13.30
C LYS A 393 21.70 27.26 -12.48
N ILE A 394 22.92 27.22 -13.01
CA ILE A 394 24.10 26.81 -12.24
C ILE A 394 24.27 27.78 -11.07
N VAL A 395 24.11 27.24 -9.86
CA VAL A 395 24.36 27.98 -8.61
C VAL A 395 25.80 27.77 -8.17
N ILE A 396 26.34 26.57 -8.40
CA ILE A 396 27.72 26.24 -8.06
C ILE A 396 28.35 25.57 -9.27
N GLU A 397 29.36 26.22 -9.84
CA GLU A 397 30.03 25.75 -11.05
C GLU A 397 30.64 24.34 -10.85
N PRO A 398 30.47 23.43 -11.84
CA PRO A 398 31.11 22.12 -11.84
C PRO A 398 32.61 22.19 -11.61
N GLN A 399 33.06 21.74 -10.43
CA GLN A 399 34.48 21.80 -10.04
C GLN A 399 34.90 20.70 -9.06
N PHE A 400 33.96 19.93 -8.53
CA PHE A 400 34.21 18.91 -7.52
C PHE A 400 34.40 17.52 -8.16
N GLU A 401 35.23 16.67 -7.58
CA GLU A 401 35.39 15.26 -7.98
C GLU A 401 34.20 14.41 -7.54
N ASP A 402 33.55 14.80 -6.46
CA ASP A 402 32.37 14.15 -5.88
C ASP A 402 31.52 15.19 -5.13
N ALA A 403 30.22 14.94 -4.99
CA ALA A 403 29.26 15.86 -4.38
C ALA A 403 28.04 15.13 -3.80
N SER A 404 27.70 15.41 -2.55
CA SER A 404 26.50 14.90 -1.87
C SER A 404 25.27 15.77 -2.14
N TYR A 405 24.08 15.31 -1.74
CA TYR A 405 22.89 16.16 -1.75
C TYR A 405 23.00 17.21 -0.65
N PHE A 406 22.32 18.35 -0.82
CA PHE A 406 22.16 19.31 0.26
C PHE A 406 21.23 18.73 1.34
N SER A 407 21.66 18.86 2.60
CA SER A 407 20.90 18.48 3.79
C SER A 407 21.29 19.38 4.95
N THR A 408 20.31 19.95 5.66
CA THR A 408 20.48 20.93 6.75
C THR A 408 21.27 22.19 6.35
N GLY A 409 21.14 22.59 5.07
CA GLY A 409 21.76 23.77 4.48
C GLY A 409 23.19 23.58 3.97
N VAL A 410 23.73 22.35 3.99
CA VAL A 410 25.11 22.05 3.59
C VAL A 410 25.20 20.80 2.72
N ALA A 411 26.27 20.72 1.91
CA ALA A 411 26.62 19.52 1.15
C ALA A 411 28.11 19.21 1.33
N ILE A 412 28.48 17.92 1.25
CA ILE A 412 29.87 17.45 1.25
C ILE A 412 30.31 17.34 -0.20
N VAL A 413 31.45 17.95 -0.52
CA VAL A 413 32.04 17.91 -1.85
C VAL A 413 33.50 17.50 -1.75
N LYS A 414 34.06 16.91 -2.81
CA LYS A 414 35.47 16.52 -2.86
C LYS A 414 36.24 17.34 -3.88
N LYS A 415 37.38 17.90 -3.51
CA LYS A 415 38.28 18.63 -4.41
C LYS A 415 39.73 18.45 -3.98
N ASP A 416 40.60 18.07 -4.92
CA ASP A 416 42.05 17.93 -4.68
C ASP A 416 42.37 17.01 -3.47
N GLU A 417 41.74 15.84 -3.43
CA GLU A 417 41.79 14.85 -2.33
C GLU A 417 41.17 15.26 -0.98
N ASN A 418 40.69 16.50 -0.83
CA ASN A 418 40.03 16.97 0.39
C ASN A 418 38.51 16.90 0.27
N SER A 419 37.84 16.59 1.37
CA SER A 419 36.39 16.72 1.48
C SER A 419 36.08 18.06 2.14
N ASP A 420 35.28 18.89 1.49
CA ASP A 420 34.82 20.17 2.01
C ASP A 420 33.32 20.11 2.27
N PHE A 421 32.87 20.82 3.30
CA PHE A 421 31.47 21.21 3.38
C PHE A 421 31.27 22.58 2.74
N ILE A 422 30.27 22.65 1.88
CA ILE A 422 29.82 23.88 1.24
C ILE A 422 28.41 24.25 1.69
N ASN A 423 28.12 25.54 1.72
CA ASN A 423 26.74 26.02 1.81
C ASN A 423 26.08 26.09 0.43
N GLN A 424 24.80 26.46 0.37
CA GLN A 424 24.03 26.55 -0.88
C GLN A 424 24.54 27.60 -1.88
N ALA A 425 25.41 28.52 -1.45
CA ALA A 425 26.10 29.47 -2.33
C ALA A 425 27.43 28.91 -2.88
N GLY A 426 27.80 27.67 -2.52
CA GLY A 426 29.07 27.05 -2.90
C GLY A 426 30.27 27.54 -2.09
N HIS A 427 30.05 28.36 -1.07
CA HIS A 427 31.14 28.77 -0.19
C HIS A 427 31.52 27.60 0.70
N VAL A 428 32.80 27.20 0.61
CA VAL A 428 33.42 26.30 1.57
C VAL A 428 33.32 26.97 2.94
N PHE A 429 32.59 26.34 3.85
CA PHE A 429 32.55 26.79 5.24
C PHE A 429 33.46 25.93 6.12
N LEU A 430 33.81 24.72 5.67
CA LEU A 430 34.71 23.83 6.40
C LEU A 430 35.46 22.89 5.45
N SER A 431 36.79 22.92 5.49
CA SER A 431 37.65 21.91 4.86
C SER A 431 38.01 20.80 5.83
N ILE A 432 37.68 19.57 5.46
CA ILE A 432 38.08 18.36 6.16
C ILE A 432 39.35 17.87 5.46
N TYR A 433 40.50 18.34 5.92
CA TYR A 433 41.78 17.78 5.49
C TYR A 433 41.85 16.30 5.90
N GLN A 434 42.78 15.55 5.30
CA GLN A 434 43.11 14.11 5.45
C GLN A 434 43.22 13.53 6.89
N GLU A 435 42.77 14.26 7.90
CA GLU A 435 42.70 13.91 9.30
C GLU A 435 41.62 12.87 9.63
N PHE A 436 40.51 12.80 8.88
CA PHE A 436 39.40 11.87 9.12
C PHE A 436 39.17 10.94 7.93
N GLU A 437 38.94 9.65 8.22
CA GLU A 437 38.63 8.59 7.27
C GLU A 437 37.20 8.72 6.72
N TYR A 438 36.30 9.30 7.50
CA TYR A 438 34.89 9.46 7.16
C TYR A 438 34.30 10.66 7.91
N VAL A 439 33.39 11.38 7.25
CA VAL A 439 32.62 12.47 7.85
C VAL A 439 31.16 12.40 7.36
N GLN A 440 30.20 12.57 8.26
CA GLN A 440 28.76 12.52 7.98
C GLN A 440 28.13 13.93 7.94
N TYR A 441 26.86 14.03 7.54
CA TYR A 441 26.07 15.26 7.63
C TYR A 441 25.91 15.74 9.08
N PHE A 442 25.58 17.03 9.26
CA PHE A 442 25.36 17.59 10.59
C PHE A 442 23.99 17.17 11.14
N SER A 443 23.97 16.65 12.35
CA SER A 443 22.77 16.52 13.19
C SER A 443 22.90 17.42 14.42
N GLU A 444 21.90 18.26 14.65
CA GLU A 444 21.87 19.28 15.71
C GLU A 444 23.16 20.11 15.90
N GLY A 445 23.89 20.38 14.81
CA GLY A 445 25.09 21.21 14.80
C GLY A 445 26.42 20.46 14.97
N LEU A 446 26.40 19.13 15.11
CA LEU A 446 27.59 18.27 15.13
C LEU A 446 27.55 17.25 13.99
N ALA A 447 28.70 16.93 13.42
CA ALA A 447 28.87 15.88 12.40
C ALA A 447 29.72 14.75 12.97
N LEU A 448 29.35 13.50 12.68
CA LEU A 448 30.18 12.35 13.03
C LEU A 448 31.44 12.34 12.16
N VAL A 449 32.56 12.01 12.79
CA VAL A 449 33.84 11.79 12.11
C VAL A 449 34.48 10.48 12.55
N LYS A 450 35.23 9.84 11.67
CA LYS A 450 35.97 8.61 11.95
C LYS A 450 37.47 8.82 11.76
N LYS A 451 38.28 8.37 12.71
CA LYS A 451 39.75 8.42 12.66
C LYS A 451 40.32 7.24 13.43
N ASN A 452 41.23 6.47 12.81
CA ASN A 452 41.84 5.27 13.38
C ASN A 452 40.80 4.24 13.88
N ASP A 453 39.77 3.96 13.08
CA ASP A 453 38.66 3.06 13.45
C ASP A 453 37.84 3.47 14.68
N LYS A 454 37.92 4.74 15.09
CA LYS A 454 37.12 5.29 16.18
C LYS A 454 36.27 6.46 15.71
N TRP A 455 35.07 6.55 16.28
CA TRP A 455 34.12 7.64 16.04
C TRP A 455 34.30 8.77 17.04
N GLY A 456 34.15 9.99 16.54
CA GLY A 456 34.14 11.26 17.27
C GLY A 456 33.20 12.26 16.58
N TYR A 457 33.26 13.53 16.99
CA TYR A 457 32.37 14.56 16.48
C TYR A 457 33.09 15.89 16.27
N ILE A 458 32.73 16.58 15.19
CA ILE A 458 33.17 17.95 14.89
C ILE A 458 31.98 18.92 14.90
N ASN A 459 32.22 20.19 15.24
CA ASN A 459 31.22 21.25 15.08
C ASN A 459 31.25 21.84 13.66
N ARG A 460 30.36 22.80 13.40
CA ARG A 460 30.32 23.55 12.13
C ARG A 460 31.58 24.37 11.83
N ASP A 461 32.45 24.61 12.81
CA ASP A 461 33.76 25.24 12.61
C ASP A 461 34.86 24.22 12.26
N GLY A 462 34.52 22.91 12.20
CA GLY A 462 35.48 21.83 11.97
C GLY A 462 36.32 21.42 13.16
N LYS A 463 36.09 22.04 14.32
CA LYS A 463 36.83 21.70 15.52
C LYS A 463 36.33 20.36 16.02
N ILE A 464 37.25 19.47 16.34
CA ILE A 464 36.96 18.27 17.12
C ILE A 464 36.34 18.74 18.43
N VAL A 465 35.06 18.46 18.59
CA VAL A 465 34.35 18.67 19.84
C VAL A 465 34.47 17.44 20.72
N ILE A 466 34.48 16.27 20.09
CA ILE A 466 34.58 14.99 20.78
C ILE A 466 35.62 14.14 20.05
N GLU A 467 36.75 13.91 20.73
CA GLU A 467 37.87 13.14 20.17
C GLU A 467 37.41 11.74 19.73
N PRO A 468 37.83 11.29 18.52
CA PRO A 468 37.58 9.94 18.05
C PRO A 468 38.04 8.87 19.05
N GLN A 469 37.08 8.24 19.72
CA GLN A 469 37.36 7.29 20.81
C GLN A 469 36.32 6.16 20.94
N PHE A 470 35.18 6.26 20.25
CA PHE A 470 34.10 5.29 20.37
C PHE A 470 34.19 4.22 19.29
N SER A 471 33.89 2.97 19.65
CA SER A 471 33.72 1.90 18.65
C SER A 471 32.45 2.09 17.82
N TYR A 472 31.45 2.81 18.37
CA TYR A 472 30.26 3.25 17.67
C TYR A 472 29.79 4.58 18.27
N ALA A 473 29.27 5.46 17.43
CA ALA A 473 28.64 6.71 17.83
C ALA A 473 27.43 6.95 16.92
N GLY A 474 26.33 7.47 17.46
CA GLY A 474 25.11 7.81 16.70
C GLY A 474 24.96 9.32 16.46
N ASP A 475 23.96 9.71 15.67
CA ASP A 475 23.62 11.13 15.48
C ASP A 475 23.16 11.78 16.80
N PHE A 476 23.40 13.07 16.95
CA PHE A 476 22.84 13.84 18.07
C PHE A 476 21.33 14.00 17.91
N SER A 477 20.60 13.79 19.00
CA SER A 477 19.16 14.04 19.15
C SER A 477 18.86 14.49 20.59
N ALA A 478 18.06 15.54 20.75
CA ALA A 478 17.74 16.17 22.02
C ALA A 478 18.98 16.52 22.89
N GLY A 479 20.08 16.95 22.26
CA GLY A 479 21.30 17.38 22.97
C GLY A 479 22.29 16.27 23.36
N VAL A 480 21.98 15.00 23.12
CA VAL A 480 22.88 13.86 23.39
C VAL A 480 23.01 12.92 22.20
N ALA A 481 24.05 12.10 22.19
CA ALA A 481 24.24 11.03 21.22
C ALA A 481 24.64 9.73 21.94
N GLN A 482 24.13 8.61 21.43
CA GLN A 482 24.51 7.28 21.89
C GLN A 482 25.94 6.95 21.47
N VAL A 483 26.72 6.37 22.37
CA VAL A 483 28.09 5.96 22.12
C VAL A 483 28.38 4.59 22.73
N TYR A 484 29.24 3.83 22.07
CA TYR A 484 29.72 2.54 22.55
C TYR A 484 31.22 2.59 22.80
N LYS A 485 31.62 2.38 24.06
CA LYS A 485 33.02 2.39 24.51
C LYS A 485 33.24 1.27 25.53
N ASP A 486 34.35 0.55 25.41
CA ASP A 486 34.78 -0.49 26.36
C ASP A 486 33.71 -1.57 26.64
N GLY A 487 32.96 -1.97 25.60
CA GLY A 487 31.97 -3.05 25.68
C GLY A 487 30.63 -2.65 26.30
N LYS A 488 30.33 -1.35 26.39
CA LYS A 488 29.13 -0.84 27.05
C LYS A 488 28.59 0.42 26.39
N TRP A 489 27.28 0.56 26.41
CA TRP A 489 26.56 1.72 25.91
C TRP A 489 26.53 2.87 26.93
N GLY A 490 26.49 4.10 26.41
CA GLY A 490 26.31 5.32 27.19
C GLY A 490 25.92 6.49 26.28
N TYR A 491 25.83 7.68 26.88
CA TYR A 491 25.54 8.91 26.16
C TYR A 491 26.68 9.92 26.34
N VAL A 492 26.88 10.73 25.31
CA VAL A 492 27.66 11.97 25.39
C VAL A 492 26.76 13.15 25.09
N ASN A 493 26.99 14.27 25.77
CA ASN A 493 26.42 15.54 25.36
C ASN A 493 27.24 16.14 24.22
N LYS A 494 26.79 17.28 23.72
CA LYS A 494 27.48 18.03 22.67
C LYS A 494 28.89 18.48 23.03
N ASP A 495 29.31 18.43 24.29
CA ASP A 495 30.69 18.74 24.71
C ASP A 495 31.60 17.49 24.76
N GLY A 496 31.08 16.30 24.40
CA GLY A 496 31.81 15.04 24.53
C GLY A 496 31.98 14.55 25.95
N LYS A 497 31.36 15.23 26.93
CA LYS A 497 31.33 14.73 28.29
C LYS A 497 30.43 13.52 28.30
N THR A 498 30.96 12.41 28.81
CA THR A 498 30.18 11.24 29.15
C THR A 498 29.08 11.69 30.12
N VAL A 499 27.89 11.79 29.57
CA VAL A 499 26.65 12.15 30.25
C VAL A 499 26.23 11.00 31.16
N LEU A 500 26.52 9.77 30.73
CA LEU A 500 26.28 8.56 31.51
C LEU A 500 27.45 7.59 31.40
N LYS A 501 28.12 7.32 32.53
CA LYS A 501 29.20 6.34 32.58
C LYS A 501 28.63 4.97 32.27
N SER A 502 29.20 4.30 31.28
CA SER A 502 28.92 2.94 30.82
C SER A 502 28.60 1.92 31.93
N GLN A 503 27.32 1.82 32.33
CA GLN A 503 26.88 0.96 33.44
C GLN A 503 25.54 0.25 33.21
N PHE A 504 24.87 0.49 32.08
CA PHE A 504 23.57 -0.09 31.73
C PHE A 504 23.75 -1.21 30.72
N ASP A 505 22.88 -2.20 30.81
CA ASP A 505 22.86 -3.35 29.91
C ASP A 505 22.22 -2.95 28.57
N GLU A 506 21.18 -2.10 28.62
CA GLU A 506 20.53 -1.50 27.45
C GLU A 506 20.13 -0.03 27.72
N VAL A 507 20.09 0.76 26.65
CA VAL A 507 19.65 2.16 26.63
C VAL A 507 18.79 2.37 25.38
N GLY A 508 17.59 2.91 25.55
CA GLY A 508 16.63 3.17 24.46
C GLY A 508 16.78 4.56 23.85
N ASP A 509 16.09 4.82 22.73
CA ASP A 509 16.10 6.15 22.11
C ASP A 509 15.57 7.25 23.06
N LEU A 510 16.03 8.49 22.88
CA LEU A 510 15.44 9.61 23.61
C LEU A 510 14.07 9.97 23.03
N SER A 511 13.06 9.96 23.90
CA SER A 511 11.71 10.44 23.61
C SER A 511 11.27 11.41 24.71
N ALA A 512 10.70 12.55 24.30
CA ALA A 512 10.24 13.62 25.20
C ALA A 512 11.29 14.09 26.26
N GLY A 513 12.58 14.02 25.93
CA GLY A 513 13.68 14.44 26.83
C GLY A 513 14.14 13.37 27.83
N PHE A 514 13.64 12.13 27.70
CA PHE A 514 14.05 11.00 28.53
C PHE A 514 14.49 9.81 27.68
N ALA A 515 15.45 9.04 28.18
CA ALA A 515 15.80 7.74 27.62
C ALA A 515 15.49 6.64 28.63
N LYS A 516 14.91 5.54 28.13
CA LYS A 516 14.68 4.32 28.91
C LYS A 516 16.03 3.64 29.14
N VAL A 517 16.29 3.20 30.36
CA VAL A 517 17.54 2.50 30.70
C VAL A 517 17.24 1.19 31.40
N TYR A 518 17.98 0.13 31.06
CA TYR A 518 17.81 -1.19 31.63
C TYR A 518 19.06 -1.63 32.39
N LYS A 519 18.84 -2.13 33.60
CA LYS A 519 19.91 -2.62 34.47
C LYS A 519 19.35 -3.66 35.44
N ASP A 520 20.07 -4.76 35.64
CA ASP A 520 19.78 -5.78 36.66
C ASP A 520 18.34 -6.34 36.58
N GLY A 521 17.78 -6.46 35.37
CA GLY A 521 16.43 -6.99 35.19
C GLY A 521 15.29 -5.97 35.26
N LYS A 522 15.61 -4.68 35.43
CA LYS A 522 14.62 -3.62 35.64
C LYS A 522 14.86 -2.42 34.74
N TRP A 523 13.78 -1.72 34.44
CA TRP A 523 13.77 -0.49 33.67
C TRP A 523 13.66 0.76 34.56
N GLY A 524 14.33 1.82 34.11
CA GLY A 524 14.28 3.16 34.66
C GLY A 524 14.41 4.20 33.55
N TYR A 525 14.67 5.46 33.92
CA TYR A 525 14.83 6.54 32.97
C TYR A 525 15.96 7.47 33.36
N ILE A 526 16.62 8.00 32.34
CA ILE A 526 17.56 9.10 32.43
C ILE A 526 16.98 10.31 31.69
N ASN A 527 17.37 11.52 32.10
CA ASN A 527 17.13 12.71 31.30
C ASN A 527 18.25 12.93 30.27
N THR A 528 18.13 14.00 29.48
CA THR A 528 19.17 14.49 28.56
C THR A 528 20.50 14.86 29.25
N ASP A 529 20.50 15.10 30.57
CA ASP A 529 21.74 15.28 31.34
C ASP A 529 22.35 13.94 31.80
N GLY A 530 21.76 12.80 31.41
CA GLY A 530 22.17 11.44 31.78
C GLY A 530 22.05 11.15 33.25
N LYS A 531 21.41 12.04 34.02
CA LYS A 531 21.09 11.74 35.40
C LYS A 531 20.00 10.71 35.37
N ILE A 532 20.18 9.66 36.17
CA ILE A 532 19.09 8.75 36.50
C ILE A 532 18.01 9.59 37.18
N VAL A 533 16.93 9.84 36.46
CA VAL A 533 15.74 10.51 37.00
C VAL A 533 14.91 9.48 37.73
N ILE A 534 14.90 8.25 37.20
CA ILE A 534 14.18 7.11 37.75
C ILE A 534 15.13 5.92 37.77
N GLU A 535 15.49 5.50 38.98
CA GLU A 535 16.32 4.30 39.18
C GLU A 535 15.62 3.07 38.57
N PRO A 536 16.37 2.18 37.88
CA PRO A 536 15.86 0.92 37.39
C PRO A 536 15.15 0.12 38.48
N GLN A 537 13.82 0.07 38.40
CA GLN A 537 12.99 -0.59 39.42
C GLN A 537 11.67 -1.15 38.87
N PHE A 538 11.34 -0.84 37.63
CA PHE A 538 10.10 -1.26 36.97
C PHE A 538 10.33 -2.49 36.11
N ASP A 539 9.32 -3.36 36.01
CA ASP A 539 9.33 -4.54 35.15
C ASP A 539 9.23 -4.12 33.67
N GLN A 540 8.43 -3.08 33.40
CA GLN A 540 8.28 -2.48 32.08
C GLN A 540 8.07 -0.97 32.23
N VAL A 541 8.45 -0.23 31.20
CA VAL A 541 8.30 1.23 31.13
C VAL A 541 7.88 1.64 29.72
N GLY A 542 6.92 2.57 29.62
CA GLY A 542 6.44 3.13 28.36
C GLY A 542 7.16 4.43 27.98
N ASP A 543 6.80 5.00 26.84
CA ASP A 543 7.25 6.34 26.47
C ASP A 543 6.40 7.41 27.18
N PHE A 544 6.96 8.60 27.32
CA PHE A 544 6.21 9.73 27.85
C PHE A 544 5.22 10.23 26.79
N SER A 545 3.92 10.19 27.12
CA SER A 545 2.86 10.82 26.36
C SER A 545 2.13 11.82 27.25
N GLU A 546 1.92 13.04 26.75
CA GLU A 546 1.32 14.15 27.50
C GLU A 546 1.96 14.40 28.89
N GLY A 547 3.25 14.05 29.03
CA GLY A 547 4.03 14.28 30.26
C GLY A 547 3.92 13.19 31.33
N LEU A 548 3.24 12.08 31.04
CA LEU A 548 3.22 10.88 31.88
C LEU A 548 3.72 9.67 31.10
N ALA A 549 4.37 8.72 31.79
CA ALA A 549 4.76 7.45 31.20
C ALA A 549 4.18 6.29 32.01
N GLN A 550 3.69 5.27 31.33
CA GLN A 550 3.25 4.03 31.96
C GLN A 550 4.45 3.30 32.55
N VAL A 551 4.28 2.76 33.75
CA VAL A 551 5.26 1.87 34.38
C VAL A 551 4.56 0.65 34.95
N THR A 552 5.22 -0.50 34.89
CA THR A 552 4.72 -1.76 35.47
C THR A 552 5.61 -2.17 36.63
N LYS A 553 4.99 -2.51 37.76
CA LYS A 553 5.64 -3.04 38.95
C LYS A 553 4.77 -4.15 39.55
N GLU A 554 5.35 -5.33 39.73
CA GLU A 554 4.64 -6.50 40.31
C GLU A 554 3.35 -6.83 39.54
N ASP A 555 3.45 -6.88 38.21
CA ASP A 555 2.34 -7.15 37.27
C ASP A 555 1.19 -6.14 37.31
N LYS A 556 1.40 -4.96 37.91
CA LYS A 556 0.44 -3.85 37.90
C LYS A 556 1.01 -2.62 37.20
N SER A 557 0.20 -1.97 36.40
CA SER A 557 0.54 -0.71 35.74
C SER A 557 0.09 0.51 36.54
N GLY A 558 0.94 1.52 36.52
CA GLY A 558 0.73 2.87 37.05
C GLY A 558 1.42 3.89 36.16
N TYR A 559 1.57 5.12 36.65
CA TYR A 559 2.16 6.21 35.88
C TYR A 559 3.09 7.07 36.71
N ILE A 560 4.12 7.56 36.03
CA ILE A 560 5.13 8.48 36.55
C ILE A 560 5.10 9.78 35.75
N ASN A 561 5.49 10.88 36.38
CA ASN A 561 5.76 12.14 35.67
C ASN A 561 7.21 12.23 35.21
N MET A 562 7.50 13.32 34.50
CA MET A 562 8.85 13.71 34.06
C MET A 562 9.87 13.91 35.21
N GLU A 563 9.42 13.99 36.46
CA GLU A 563 10.30 14.08 37.64
C GLU A 563 10.59 12.69 38.26
N GLY A 564 10.02 11.62 37.69
CA GLY A 564 10.12 10.27 38.23
C GLY A 564 9.25 9.98 39.43
N LYS A 565 8.36 10.90 39.78
CA LYS A 565 7.39 10.68 40.84
C LYS A 565 6.26 9.83 40.29
N ILE A 566 5.91 8.77 41.02
CA ILE A 566 4.67 8.03 40.80
C ILE A 566 3.50 9.00 41.00
N VAL A 567 2.81 9.30 39.92
CA VAL A 567 1.57 10.12 39.92
C VAL A 567 0.38 9.21 40.18
N ILE A 568 0.43 7.99 39.65
CA ILE A 568 -0.63 7.00 39.73
C ILE A 568 0.01 5.70 40.15
N GLU A 569 -0.28 5.27 41.37
CA GLU A 569 0.28 4.03 41.93
C GLU A 569 -0.06 2.83 41.04
N PRO A 570 0.90 1.91 40.81
CA PRO A 570 0.67 0.64 40.12
C PRO A 570 -0.50 -0.12 40.74
N GLN A 571 -1.63 -0.15 40.04
CA GLN A 571 -2.88 -0.75 40.54
C GLN A 571 -3.76 -1.34 39.44
N PHE A 572 -3.48 -1.03 38.19
CA PHE A 572 -4.23 -1.52 37.04
C PHE A 572 -3.59 -2.79 36.50
N ASP A 573 -4.39 -3.71 35.96
CA ASP A 573 -3.89 -4.93 35.32
C ASP A 573 -3.09 -4.57 34.06
N GLN A 574 -3.58 -3.58 33.32
CA GLN A 574 -2.93 -2.99 32.14
C GLN A 574 -3.28 -1.50 32.05
N ALA A 575 -2.46 -0.75 31.34
CA ALA A 575 -2.62 0.68 31.12
C ALA A 575 -2.09 1.02 29.71
N GLY A 576 -2.67 2.05 29.09
CA GLY A 576 -2.24 2.58 27.78
C GLY A 576 -1.57 3.96 27.91
N ASN A 577 -1.26 4.58 26.78
CA ASN A 577 -0.72 5.93 26.79
C ASN A 577 -1.81 6.97 27.08
N PHE A 578 -1.41 8.13 27.59
CA PHE A 578 -2.31 9.28 27.63
C PHE A 578 -2.51 9.83 26.21
N SER A 579 -3.77 10.02 25.83
CA SER A 579 -4.19 10.69 24.60
C SER A 579 -5.45 11.50 24.92
N GLU A 580 -5.43 12.78 24.57
CA GLU A 580 -6.53 13.73 24.83
C GLU A 580 -6.86 13.86 26.33
N GLY A 581 -5.84 13.76 27.19
CA GLY A 581 -5.97 13.87 28.64
C GLY A 581 -6.51 12.64 29.35
N LEU A 582 -6.75 11.54 28.63
CA LEU A 582 -7.25 10.27 29.16
C LEU A 582 -6.32 9.11 28.82
N ALA A 583 -6.27 8.11 29.70
CA ALA A 583 -5.59 6.86 29.41
C ALA A 583 -6.51 5.66 29.65
N LEU A 584 -6.44 4.70 28.73
CA LEU A 584 -7.09 3.41 28.85
C LEU A 584 -6.45 2.64 30.02
N VAL A 585 -7.28 2.08 30.90
CA VAL A 585 -6.82 1.19 31.97
C VAL A 585 -7.70 -0.04 32.06
N GLN A 586 -7.11 -1.17 32.45
CA GLN A 586 -7.81 -2.40 32.76
C GLN A 586 -7.78 -2.67 34.26
N LYS A 587 -8.94 -2.98 34.84
CA LYS A 587 -9.09 -3.38 36.24
C LYS A 587 -10.09 -4.52 36.35
N GLU A 588 -9.69 -5.61 36.99
CA GLU A 588 -10.50 -6.82 37.14
C GLU A 588 -11.01 -7.36 35.79
N GLY A 589 -10.15 -7.26 34.76
CA GLY A 589 -10.45 -7.72 33.40
C GLY A 589 -11.37 -6.79 32.59
N LYS A 590 -11.81 -5.65 33.13
CA LYS A 590 -12.63 -4.66 32.42
C LYS A 590 -11.85 -3.38 32.11
N CYS A 591 -12.11 -2.80 30.95
CA CYS A 591 -11.51 -1.55 30.50
C CYS A 591 -12.34 -0.34 30.96
N GLY A 592 -11.64 0.69 31.39
CA GLY A 592 -12.15 2.01 31.74
C GLY A 592 -11.10 3.08 31.42
N TYR A 593 -11.32 4.31 31.86
CA TYR A 593 -10.42 5.43 31.57
C TYR A 593 -10.18 6.29 32.79
N ILE A 594 -8.95 6.76 32.90
CA ILE A 594 -8.50 7.67 33.94
C ILE A 594 -8.00 8.99 33.34
N ASN A 595 -8.09 10.05 34.11
CA ASN A 595 -7.41 11.29 33.78
C ASN A 595 -5.95 11.28 34.28
N MET A 596 -5.22 12.35 33.99
CA MET A 596 -3.82 12.53 34.39
C MET A 596 -3.57 12.56 35.91
N GLU A 597 -4.62 12.73 36.72
CA GLU A 597 -4.54 12.64 38.19
C GLU A 597 -4.78 11.19 38.69
N GLY A 598 -5.02 10.24 37.79
CA GLY A 598 -5.38 8.86 38.10
C GLY A 598 -6.83 8.68 38.56
N LYS A 599 -7.66 9.72 38.46
CA LYS A 599 -9.09 9.60 38.76
C LYS A 599 -9.77 8.87 37.63
N ILE A 600 -10.56 7.86 37.98
CA ILE A 600 -11.45 7.17 37.04
C ILE A 600 -12.46 8.20 36.51
N VAL A 601 -12.39 8.46 35.20
CA VAL A 601 -13.37 9.28 34.47
C VAL A 601 -14.48 8.40 33.93
N ILE A 602 -14.11 7.20 33.48
CA ILE A 602 -15.04 6.22 32.92
C ILE A 602 -14.79 4.90 33.63
N GLU A 603 -15.78 4.47 34.43
CA GLU A 603 -15.68 3.26 35.24
C GLU A 603 -15.35 2.02 34.39
N PRO A 604 -14.43 1.15 34.84
CA PRO A 604 -14.14 -0.12 34.19
C PRO A 604 -15.41 -0.95 33.98
N GLN A 605 -15.87 -1.02 32.74
CA GLN A 605 -17.13 -1.69 32.40
C GLN A 605 -17.11 -2.36 31.02
N PHE A 606 -16.11 -2.05 30.20
CA PHE A 606 -15.99 -2.58 28.84
C PHE A 606 -15.15 -3.85 28.85
N ASP A 607 -15.49 -4.81 27.99
CA ASP A 607 -14.69 -6.01 27.75
C ASP A 607 -13.36 -5.66 27.07
N GLN A 608 -13.41 -4.67 26.17
CA GLN A 608 -12.28 -4.11 25.43
C GLN A 608 -12.56 -2.64 25.14
N ALA A 609 -11.52 -1.82 25.02
CA ALA A 609 -11.65 -0.42 24.65
C ALA A 609 -10.35 0.08 23.97
N GLY A 610 -10.46 1.07 23.09
CA GLY A 610 -9.32 1.69 22.39
C GLY A 610 -8.87 3.01 23.04
N GLU A 611 -7.76 3.56 22.58
CA GLU A 611 -7.33 4.91 22.97
C GLU A 611 -8.24 5.98 22.35
N PHE A 612 -8.32 7.15 22.99
CA PHE A 612 -9.07 8.27 22.44
C PHE A 612 -8.30 8.89 21.27
N SER A 613 -9.01 9.14 20.17
CA SER A 613 -8.53 9.89 19.03
C SER A 613 -9.69 10.71 18.46
N GLU A 614 -9.46 12.01 18.29
CA GLU A 614 -10.43 13.00 17.85
C GLU A 614 -11.72 13.00 18.69
N GLY A 615 -11.60 12.81 20.00
CA GLY A 615 -12.70 12.87 20.97
C GLY A 615 -13.52 11.59 21.15
N LEU A 616 -13.13 10.49 20.49
CA LEU A 616 -13.88 9.22 20.50
C LEU A 616 -13.00 8.01 20.79
N ALA A 617 -13.61 6.98 21.38
CA ALA A 617 -12.99 5.67 21.53
C ALA A 617 -13.99 4.55 21.18
N VAL A 618 -13.50 3.53 20.47
CA VAL A 618 -14.26 2.28 20.23
C VAL A 618 -14.24 1.44 21.49
N VAL A 619 -15.41 0.92 21.88
CA VAL A 619 -15.56 0.07 23.06
C VAL A 619 -16.36 -1.18 22.74
N ARG A 620 -16.08 -2.25 23.49
CA ARG A 620 -16.84 -3.50 23.46
C ARG A 620 -17.50 -3.73 24.81
N LYS A 621 -18.81 -3.92 24.82
CA LYS A 621 -19.61 -4.22 26.02
C LYS A 621 -20.55 -5.37 25.74
N ASP A 622 -20.54 -6.37 26.62
CA ASP A 622 -21.34 -7.60 26.51
C ASP A 622 -21.15 -8.28 25.15
N GLY A 623 -19.90 -8.30 24.68
CA GLY A 623 -19.51 -8.90 23.41
C GLY A 623 -19.82 -8.07 22.17
N LYS A 624 -20.52 -6.92 22.29
CA LYS A 624 -20.89 -6.03 21.18
C LYS A 624 -20.08 -4.74 21.17
N TYR A 625 -19.80 -4.21 19.99
CA TYR A 625 -19.04 -2.98 19.79
C TYR A 625 -19.94 -1.76 19.65
N GLY A 626 -19.45 -0.64 20.18
CA GLY A 626 -20.02 0.71 20.09
C GLY A 626 -18.92 1.76 20.26
N SER A 627 -19.29 3.01 20.52
CA SER A 627 -18.32 4.09 20.77
C SER A 627 -18.78 5.02 21.89
N ILE A 628 -17.80 5.65 22.54
CA ILE A 628 -18.02 6.64 23.58
C ILE A 628 -17.22 7.91 23.29
N ASN A 629 -17.66 9.02 23.86
CA ASN A 629 -16.87 10.25 23.90
C ASN A 629 -15.98 10.30 25.16
N THR A 630 -15.15 11.35 25.27
CA THR A 630 -14.23 11.56 26.40
C THR A 630 -14.92 11.73 27.77
N GLU A 631 -16.22 12.00 27.80
CA GLU A 631 -17.03 12.01 29.03
C GLU A 631 -17.61 10.63 29.38
N GLY A 632 -17.31 9.60 28.57
CA GLY A 632 -17.87 8.25 28.71
C GLY A 632 -19.32 8.11 28.28
N ARG A 633 -19.89 9.13 27.63
CA ARG A 633 -21.24 9.03 27.06
C ARG A 633 -21.17 8.16 25.82
N ILE A 634 -22.11 7.22 25.75
CA ILE A 634 -22.32 6.41 24.57
C ILE A 634 -22.69 7.32 23.40
N VAL A 635 -21.86 7.32 22.37
CA VAL A 635 -22.11 8.00 21.09
C VAL A 635 -22.81 7.02 20.15
N ILE A 636 -22.32 5.77 20.13
CA ILE A 636 -22.92 4.67 19.37
C ILE A 636 -23.14 3.49 20.33
N GLU A 637 -24.41 3.10 20.49
CA GLU A 637 -24.79 2.00 21.38
C GLU A 637 -24.08 0.69 21.02
N PRO A 638 -23.46 -0.01 22.01
CA PRO A 638 -22.88 -1.33 21.80
C PRO A 638 -23.90 -2.33 21.26
N GLN A 639 -23.86 -2.58 19.96
CA GLN A 639 -24.82 -3.45 19.29
C GLN A 639 -24.24 -4.22 18.10
N PHE A 640 -23.02 -3.89 17.69
CA PHE A 640 -22.37 -4.49 16.53
C PHE A 640 -21.56 -5.72 16.93
N ASP A 641 -21.62 -6.76 16.13
CA ASP A 641 -20.81 -7.97 16.29
C ASP A 641 -19.33 -7.71 15.99
N ASP A 642 -19.05 -6.73 15.14
CA ASP A 642 -17.71 -6.42 14.66
C ASP A 642 -17.62 -4.95 14.18
N VAL A 643 -16.43 -4.36 14.32
CA VAL A 643 -16.11 -3.00 13.86
C VAL A 643 -14.71 -3.02 13.24
N VAL A 644 -14.62 -2.60 11.98
CA VAL A 644 -13.38 -2.53 11.21
C VAL A 644 -13.16 -1.09 10.77
N ASP A 645 -12.06 -0.48 11.21
CA ASP A 645 -11.65 0.85 10.73
C ASP A 645 -11.36 0.79 9.23
N LEU A 646 -11.91 1.76 8.50
CA LEU A 646 -11.78 1.90 7.05
C LEU A 646 -10.90 3.10 6.66
N SER A 647 -10.25 3.76 7.63
CA SER A 647 -9.51 5.02 7.50
C SER A 647 -10.40 6.25 7.22
N LYS A 648 -9.82 7.45 7.29
CA LYS A 648 -10.51 8.75 7.11
C LYS A 648 -11.71 8.97 8.07
N GLY A 649 -11.71 8.31 9.25
CA GLY A 649 -12.74 8.50 10.27
C GLY A 649 -14.05 7.76 10.03
N MET A 650 -14.02 6.69 9.22
CA MET A 650 -15.16 5.80 9.02
C MET A 650 -14.82 4.40 9.50
N ALA A 651 -15.81 3.69 10.01
CA ALA A 651 -15.70 2.28 10.31
C ALA A 651 -16.85 1.47 9.69
N ARG A 652 -16.52 0.29 9.18
CA ARG A 652 -17.50 -0.72 8.81
C ARG A 652 -17.96 -1.40 10.09
N VAL A 653 -19.27 -1.53 10.26
CA VAL A 653 -19.87 -2.25 11.38
C VAL A 653 -20.63 -3.46 10.88
N ARG A 654 -20.72 -4.53 11.69
CA ARG A 654 -21.52 -5.72 11.35
C ARG A 654 -22.55 -6.01 12.44
N LYS A 655 -23.77 -6.39 12.07
CA LYS A 655 -24.82 -6.86 12.99
C LYS A 655 -25.70 -7.87 12.26
N ASP A 656 -25.90 -9.05 12.85
CA ASP A 656 -26.79 -10.10 12.31
C ASP A 656 -26.51 -10.41 10.82
N ASP A 657 -25.22 -10.58 10.48
CA ASP A 657 -24.69 -10.82 9.12
C ASP A 657 -24.97 -9.73 8.08
N LYS A 658 -25.43 -8.56 8.52
CA LYS A 658 -25.50 -7.36 7.70
C LYS A 658 -24.41 -6.38 8.07
N PHE A 659 -23.95 -5.64 7.08
CA PHE A 659 -22.99 -4.58 7.27
C PHE A 659 -23.66 -3.21 7.28
N GLY A 660 -23.10 -2.34 8.10
CA GLY A 660 -23.37 -0.92 8.12
C GLY A 660 -22.08 -0.13 8.02
N LEU A 661 -22.23 1.18 8.03
CA LEU A 661 -21.12 2.11 8.02
C LEU A 661 -21.40 3.19 9.06
N VAL A 662 -20.42 3.48 9.88
CA VAL A 662 -20.45 4.58 10.83
C VAL A 662 -19.39 5.60 10.44
N SER A 663 -19.74 6.88 10.50
CA SER A 663 -18.77 7.96 10.61
C SER A 663 -18.36 8.13 12.07
N LYS A 664 -17.51 9.13 12.34
CA LYS A 664 -17.09 9.51 13.70
C LYS A 664 -18.29 9.69 14.65
N SER A 665 -19.37 10.36 14.23
CA SER A 665 -20.51 10.69 15.10
C SER A 665 -21.82 10.01 14.73
N ASP A 666 -21.94 9.42 13.53
CA ASP A 666 -23.22 9.03 12.98
C ASP A 666 -23.22 7.65 12.34
N LEU A 667 -24.34 6.95 12.45
CA LEU A 667 -24.62 5.75 11.67
C LEU A 667 -25.02 6.17 10.25
N LEU A 668 -24.04 6.25 9.35
CA LEU A 668 -24.24 6.60 7.94
C LEU A 668 -25.14 5.59 7.23
N PHE A 669 -24.84 4.30 7.44
CA PHE A 669 -25.66 3.20 6.96
C PHE A 669 -25.94 2.24 8.12
N PRO A 670 -27.22 1.97 8.45
CA PRO A 670 -27.52 0.90 9.39
C PRO A 670 -27.06 -0.45 8.83
N PRO A 671 -26.95 -1.50 9.67
CA PRO A 671 -26.64 -2.85 9.23
C PRO A 671 -27.73 -3.45 8.35
N ILE A 672 -27.81 -2.99 7.10
CA ILE A 672 -28.78 -3.42 6.08
C ILE A 672 -28.09 -3.91 4.82
N LEU A 673 -26.78 -3.65 4.68
CA LEU A 673 -26.00 -4.01 3.51
C LEU A 673 -25.63 -5.49 3.60
N ASP A 674 -25.79 -6.22 2.49
CA ASP A 674 -25.27 -7.58 2.34
C ASP A 674 -23.75 -7.58 2.15
N LYS A 675 -23.23 -6.57 1.43
CA LYS A 675 -21.81 -6.42 1.11
C LYS A 675 -21.44 -4.95 0.95
N LEU A 676 -20.21 -4.59 1.30
CA LEU A 676 -19.56 -3.35 0.89
C LEU A 676 -18.08 -3.56 0.65
N PHE A 677 -17.51 -2.84 -0.31
CA PHE A 677 -16.08 -2.86 -0.61
C PHE A 677 -15.68 -1.58 -1.36
N TRP A 678 -14.38 -1.27 -1.32
CA TRP A 678 -13.82 -0.16 -2.10
C TRP A 678 -13.87 -0.49 -3.59
N ALA A 679 -14.57 0.34 -4.35
CA ALA A 679 -14.62 0.23 -5.81
C ALA A 679 -13.51 1.05 -6.48
N ALA A 680 -13.11 2.15 -5.85
CA ALA A 680 -11.98 3.01 -6.23
C ALA A 680 -11.55 3.85 -5.02
N GLU A 681 -10.48 4.64 -5.16
CA GLU A 681 -10.12 5.62 -4.15
C GLU A 681 -11.29 6.58 -3.88
N GLY A 682 -11.72 6.69 -2.61
CA GLY A 682 -12.84 7.55 -2.22
C GLY A 682 -14.24 7.05 -2.61
N ILE A 683 -14.38 5.89 -3.28
CA ILE A 683 -15.67 5.35 -3.72
C ILE A 683 -15.89 3.94 -3.19
N MET A 684 -17.02 3.73 -2.50
CA MET A 684 -17.39 2.45 -1.91
C MET A 684 -18.65 1.91 -2.57
N ALA A 685 -18.59 0.65 -3.02
CA ALA A 685 -19.76 -0.05 -3.54
C ALA A 685 -20.59 -0.61 -2.39
N LEU A 686 -21.91 -0.42 -2.47
CA LEU A 686 -22.89 -0.85 -1.47
C LEU A 686 -23.86 -1.85 -2.09
N TYR A 687 -24.17 -2.93 -1.39
CA TYR A 687 -25.13 -3.93 -1.83
C TYR A 687 -26.16 -4.19 -0.74
N ALA A 688 -27.45 -4.10 -1.05
CA ALA A 688 -28.53 -4.45 -0.12
C ALA A 688 -29.73 -5.05 -0.85
N ASN A 689 -30.19 -6.22 -0.42
CA ASN A 689 -31.34 -6.95 -0.95
C ASN A 689 -31.29 -7.14 -2.48
N GLY A 690 -30.10 -7.46 -3.02
CA GLY A 690 -29.88 -7.62 -4.45
C GLY A 690 -29.90 -6.32 -5.26
N ARG A 691 -29.90 -5.16 -4.58
CA ARG A 691 -29.77 -3.83 -5.18
C ARG A 691 -28.41 -3.23 -4.86
N ARG A 692 -27.93 -2.36 -5.74
CA ARG A 692 -26.61 -1.72 -5.71
C ARG A 692 -26.76 -0.23 -5.40
N GLY A 693 -25.78 0.30 -4.68
CA GLY A 693 -25.58 1.71 -4.37
C GLY A 693 -24.09 2.07 -4.39
N LEU A 694 -23.77 3.35 -4.26
CA LEU A 694 -22.40 3.86 -4.15
C LEU A 694 -22.34 4.88 -3.02
N LEU A 695 -21.24 4.93 -2.29
CA LEU A 695 -20.90 6.00 -1.36
C LEU A 695 -19.66 6.73 -1.89
N PHE A 696 -19.77 8.04 -1.96
CA PHE A 696 -18.69 8.96 -2.30
C PHE A 696 -18.17 9.57 -1.01
N VAL A 697 -17.05 9.04 -0.52
CA VAL A 697 -16.54 9.28 0.82
C VAL A 697 -16.15 10.74 1.04
N GLU A 698 -15.50 11.35 0.06
CA GLU A 698 -15.02 12.74 0.18
C GLU A 698 -16.14 13.76 0.02
N GLU A 699 -17.19 13.40 -0.72
CA GLU A 699 -18.36 14.25 -0.94
C GLU A 699 -19.45 14.08 0.13
N GLU A 700 -19.32 13.06 0.99
CA GLU A 700 -20.34 12.63 1.96
C GLU A 700 -21.72 12.41 1.31
N THR A 701 -21.74 12.00 0.04
CA THR A 701 -22.98 11.71 -0.71
C THR A 701 -23.07 10.22 -1.06
N TYR A 702 -24.28 9.74 -1.30
CA TYR A 702 -24.48 8.37 -1.69
C TYR A 702 -25.64 8.18 -2.68
N ILE A 703 -25.50 7.17 -3.52
CA ILE A 703 -26.55 6.62 -4.35
C ILE A 703 -27.18 5.46 -3.57
N PRO A 704 -28.50 5.50 -3.28
CA PRO A 704 -29.16 4.47 -2.48
C PRO A 704 -29.16 3.10 -3.17
N CYS A 705 -29.20 2.03 -2.36
CA CYS A 705 -29.30 0.65 -2.84
C CYS A 705 -30.70 0.33 -3.42
N GLU A 706 -31.03 0.90 -4.57
CA GLU A 706 -32.31 0.65 -5.27
C GLU A 706 -32.14 0.25 -6.74
N TYR A 707 -30.89 0.18 -7.22
CA TYR A 707 -30.57 -0.09 -8.62
C TYR A 707 -30.17 -1.55 -8.82
N GLU A 708 -30.52 -2.12 -9.97
CA GLU A 708 -30.17 -3.49 -10.37
C GLU A 708 -28.69 -3.54 -10.73
N GLU A 709 -28.26 -2.50 -11.44
CA GLU A 709 -26.89 -2.30 -11.93
C GLU A 709 -26.53 -0.82 -11.79
N ILE A 710 -25.26 -0.56 -11.50
CA ILE A 710 -24.65 0.77 -11.52
C ILE A 710 -23.40 0.61 -12.39
N ALA A 711 -23.30 1.39 -13.46
CA ALA A 711 -22.16 1.36 -14.36
C ALA A 711 -21.22 2.54 -14.07
N GLN A 712 -19.91 2.26 -14.10
CA GLN A 712 -18.90 3.28 -13.91
C GLN A 712 -18.85 4.16 -15.16
N GLY A 713 -19.29 5.41 -15.03
CA GLY A 713 -19.19 6.43 -16.08
C GLY A 713 -18.07 7.40 -15.74
N SER A 714 -17.10 7.57 -16.63
CA SER A 714 -16.15 8.69 -16.57
C SER A 714 -16.77 9.88 -17.28
N ASP A 715 -17.46 10.76 -16.55
CA ASP A 715 -17.90 12.03 -17.09
C ASP A 715 -17.45 13.20 -16.21
N ALA A 716 -17.20 14.35 -16.84
CA ALA A 716 -16.65 15.54 -16.18
C ALA A 716 -17.64 16.24 -15.22
N GLU A 717 -18.85 15.72 -15.04
CA GLU A 717 -19.92 16.34 -14.24
C GLU A 717 -20.52 15.41 -13.17
N ASN A 718 -19.84 14.32 -12.81
CA ASN A 718 -20.20 13.46 -11.68
C ASN A 718 -21.59 12.79 -11.81
N TRP A 719 -21.98 12.33 -13.01
CA TRP A 719 -23.22 11.57 -13.22
C TRP A 719 -22.94 10.08 -13.35
N VAL A 720 -23.79 9.28 -12.72
CA VAL A 720 -23.66 7.83 -12.67
C VAL A 720 -24.79 7.17 -13.44
N ILE A 721 -24.45 6.21 -14.27
CA ILE A 721 -25.40 5.39 -15.02
C ILE A 721 -25.96 4.32 -14.10
N VAL A 722 -27.29 4.22 -14.06
CA VAL A 722 -28.00 3.30 -13.19
C VAL A 722 -29.11 2.57 -13.92
N LYS A 723 -29.40 1.34 -13.50
CA LYS A 723 -30.48 0.52 -14.05
C LYS A 723 -31.55 0.25 -13.01
N LYS A 724 -32.80 0.55 -13.34
CA LYS A 724 -33.98 0.31 -12.48
C LYS A 724 -35.13 -0.23 -13.33
N ASN A 725 -35.74 -1.33 -12.90
CA ASN A 725 -36.82 -2.01 -13.60
C ASN A 725 -36.42 -2.43 -15.04
N GLY A 726 -35.21 -2.93 -15.21
CA GLY A 726 -34.67 -3.35 -16.51
C GLY A 726 -34.27 -2.21 -17.45
N GLN A 727 -34.45 -0.94 -17.06
CA GLN A 727 -34.16 0.22 -17.90
C GLN A 727 -33.05 1.10 -17.30
N TRP A 728 -32.26 1.70 -18.17
CA TRP A 728 -31.12 2.54 -17.86
C TRP A 728 -31.47 4.03 -17.82
N GLY A 729 -30.79 4.75 -16.93
CA GLY A 729 -30.88 6.20 -16.74
C GLY A 729 -29.63 6.74 -16.04
N TRP A 730 -29.72 7.99 -15.57
CA TRP A 730 -28.61 8.69 -14.91
C TRP A 730 -29.07 9.38 -13.63
N VAL A 731 -28.20 9.34 -12.63
CA VAL A 731 -28.34 10.06 -11.35
C VAL A 731 -27.06 10.86 -11.06
N ASP A 732 -27.13 11.84 -10.17
CA ASP A 732 -25.90 12.39 -9.56
C ASP A 732 -25.42 11.54 -8.37
N HIS A 733 -24.29 11.92 -7.78
CA HIS A 733 -23.69 11.27 -6.61
C HIS A 733 -24.60 11.25 -5.36
N SER A 734 -25.66 12.07 -5.33
CA SER A 734 -26.70 12.03 -4.28
C SER A 734 -27.84 11.05 -4.58
N GLY A 735 -27.78 10.34 -5.71
CA GLY A 735 -28.84 9.45 -6.19
C GLY A 735 -30.03 10.18 -6.80
N LYS A 736 -29.96 11.51 -6.98
CA LYS A 736 -31.06 12.27 -7.58
C LYS A 736 -31.09 12.04 -9.09
N THR A 737 -32.25 11.62 -9.60
CA THR A 737 -32.45 11.38 -11.03
C THR A 737 -32.16 12.63 -11.85
N LYS A 738 -31.25 12.49 -12.82
CA LYS A 738 -30.99 13.47 -13.88
C LYS A 738 -31.75 13.11 -15.14
N ILE A 739 -31.68 11.85 -15.52
CA ILE A 739 -32.40 11.29 -16.65
C ILE A 739 -33.07 9.99 -16.19
N PRO A 740 -34.41 9.86 -16.28
CA PRO A 740 -35.13 8.68 -15.79
C PRO A 740 -34.64 7.38 -16.43
N CYS A 741 -34.71 6.29 -15.64
CA CYS A 741 -34.51 4.93 -16.13
C CYS A 741 -35.63 4.57 -17.11
N ARG A 742 -35.38 4.73 -18.41
CA ARG A 742 -36.37 4.48 -19.48
C ARG A 742 -35.78 3.93 -20.78
N TYR A 743 -34.47 3.74 -20.82
CA TYR A 743 -33.74 3.31 -21.99
C TYR A 743 -33.34 1.84 -21.87
N ASP A 744 -33.41 1.11 -22.96
CA ASP A 744 -33.06 -0.31 -23.00
C ASP A 744 -31.53 -0.51 -22.92
N ALA A 745 -30.76 0.47 -23.41
CA ALA A 745 -29.30 0.57 -23.26
C ALA A 745 -28.85 2.04 -23.35
N VAL A 746 -27.71 2.39 -22.72
CA VAL A 746 -27.14 3.75 -22.73
C VAL A 746 -25.61 3.72 -22.77
N THR A 747 -24.98 4.80 -23.21
CA THR A 747 -23.53 5.05 -23.07
C THR A 747 -23.27 6.23 -22.13
N PRO A 748 -22.06 6.41 -21.58
CA PRO A 748 -21.67 7.67 -20.95
C PRO A 748 -21.85 8.87 -21.90
N PHE A 749 -21.99 10.06 -21.30
CA PHE A 749 -21.94 11.32 -22.04
C PHE A 749 -20.52 11.56 -22.56
N ASP A 750 -20.40 11.90 -23.83
CA ASP A 750 -19.12 12.27 -24.42
C ASP A 750 -18.72 13.73 -24.09
N ALA A 751 -17.56 14.17 -24.60
CA ALA A 751 -17.05 15.53 -24.42
C ALA A 751 -17.98 16.62 -25.01
N GLU A 752 -18.90 16.27 -25.91
CA GLU A 752 -19.92 17.18 -26.46
C GLU A 752 -21.20 17.22 -25.61
N GLY A 753 -21.25 16.48 -24.50
CA GLY A 753 -22.43 16.40 -23.64
C GLY A 753 -23.57 15.61 -24.26
N LYS A 754 -23.26 14.62 -25.10
CA LYS A 754 -24.23 13.74 -25.76
C LYS A 754 -24.01 12.26 -25.40
N ALA A 755 -25.08 11.53 -25.16
CA ALA A 755 -25.04 10.09 -24.90
C ALA A 755 -25.84 9.33 -25.95
N TRP A 756 -25.38 8.13 -26.32
CA TRP A 756 -26.18 7.20 -27.11
C TRP A 756 -27.18 6.50 -26.20
N VAL A 757 -28.42 6.38 -26.69
CA VAL A 757 -29.47 5.60 -26.04
C VAL A 757 -30.15 4.68 -27.03
N PHE A 758 -30.63 3.56 -26.51
CA PHE A 758 -31.49 2.63 -27.22
C PHE A 758 -32.87 2.62 -26.56
N GLN A 759 -33.92 2.82 -27.34
CA GLN A 759 -35.29 2.77 -26.86
C GLN A 759 -36.22 2.28 -27.97
N PHE A 760 -37.08 1.31 -27.67
CA PHE A 760 -38.08 0.80 -28.62
C PHE A 760 -37.50 0.26 -29.94
N GLY A 761 -36.28 -0.29 -29.91
CA GLY A 761 -35.63 -0.82 -31.11
C GLY A 761 -34.88 0.24 -31.93
N GLU A 762 -34.88 1.50 -31.52
CA GLU A 762 -34.19 2.59 -32.20
C GLU A 762 -33.01 3.11 -31.37
N ARG A 763 -31.91 3.42 -32.06
CA ARG A 763 -30.71 4.04 -31.47
C ARG A 763 -30.67 5.52 -31.86
N PHE A 764 -30.56 6.40 -30.88
CA PHE A 764 -30.44 7.85 -31.10
C PHE A 764 -29.57 8.50 -30.02
N ARG A 765 -29.17 9.76 -30.23
CA ARG A 765 -28.41 10.55 -29.25
C ARG A 765 -29.33 11.42 -28.42
N ILE A 766 -28.99 11.61 -27.16
CA ILE A 766 -29.63 12.60 -26.28
C ILE A 766 -28.59 13.59 -25.74
N ASN A 767 -29.02 14.80 -25.44
CA ASN A 767 -28.23 15.76 -24.68
C ASN A 767 -28.43 15.55 -23.16
N ARG A 768 -27.70 16.30 -22.32
CA ARG A 768 -27.82 16.27 -20.85
C ARG A 768 -29.20 16.65 -20.29
N LYS A 769 -30.12 17.17 -21.10
CA LYS A 769 -31.53 17.37 -20.71
C LYS A 769 -32.41 16.14 -20.99
N GLY A 770 -31.84 15.08 -21.57
CA GLY A 770 -32.58 13.92 -22.05
C GLY A 770 -33.37 14.18 -23.33
N GLU A 771 -33.07 15.26 -24.05
CA GLU A 771 -33.70 15.63 -25.31
C GLU A 771 -32.95 14.99 -26.48
N MET A 772 -33.69 14.45 -27.45
CA MET A 772 -33.12 13.82 -28.63
C MET A 772 -32.37 14.84 -29.49
N VAL A 773 -31.16 14.50 -29.91
CA VAL A 773 -30.31 15.31 -30.79
C VAL A 773 -30.22 14.58 -32.13
N TRP A 774 -30.79 15.18 -33.17
CA TRP A 774 -30.67 14.69 -34.54
C TRP A 774 -29.27 14.99 -35.07
N GLU A 775 -28.51 13.96 -35.41
CA GLU A 775 -27.30 14.10 -36.21
C GLU A 775 -27.62 13.71 -37.66
N ARG A 776 -27.13 14.52 -38.58
CA ARG A 776 -27.51 14.51 -40.00
C ARG A 776 -26.69 13.51 -40.81
#